data_AF-A0A2H6AAX1-F1
#
_entry.id   AF-A0A2H6AAX1-F1
#
_cell.length_a   1.000
_cell.length_b   1.000
_cell.length_c   1.000
_cell.angle_alpha   90.00
_cell.angle_beta   90.00
_cell.angle_gamma   90.00
#
_symmetry.space_group_name_H-M   'P 1'
#
loop_
_entity.id
_entity.type
_entity.pdbx_description
1 polymer ?
#
loop_
_entity_poly.entity_id
_entity_poly.type
_entity_poly.pdbx_seq_one_letter_code
_entity_poly.pdbx_strand_id
1 'polypeptide(L)'
;MATLQTSPQRTLLAEQPTIRRSLQQLRRGILVYVCSEFVLLALLAMAGWFLAVFLVDYGLFLLAGVDYVRDGSEGARAGVGVFLFRASWWTVLCATAVYLVAQRFLYRLLVPFRPEALALILERRFPQVLEERLVTAVELADPQTAERYGYSYRLVQYTAQSAEERLHHIPVRRVFNWARLRRLFLGGLGLWASVAALAYFATEWTATCWERNVVWKNRHWPLRVMLMLPDFAQQPRRGVPSGGEMPVRVFAWVNVVRTEDPSYPSGWRPATWADLFPDLENTSDPVARERQQIWELQPPVGPHTWLHILPDSWRLLTLDEVEARHKAMSAQQLRSEAIENLGELGRAVVDYLLPRIADRLAQASETERSLAQPDEETLRWLPKSWHDWSLVEIHDHLRFARRLTSDEVQRRLHSLRRPAGVPEDTALCLMSGWSPLAPPLLTTSTIQQIAWTNGWAEQLPPLTWSSSDWRDLPASWHNLAAAELERRLTQASEHYSLLALGRAVNAQLGELFKELERRADQRHWGRRIYYRRLHVYDQITLEYEELLTEEERRRIRAQVERLPVNRTPGSFEYRYEFRRIERPRRFRVFAGDAVTPWYHIDVRPLPTLRELLRWHREPGYLHNSSDWVERGPIVTALEGGQEIRFDAPIGSQIRLLARTTKPLQALEIALQDQRETDFYAALASQALLHGIFGHPASPFALSANAHTLHFYETRNPFVQQLHFSAGSDEFRVWLRPLRAEELRLVLRFTDNEGIRNSRRLTIVPQPDKEPEFQYANFEIVRREAITPRAIIPFSGLVRDDNGLTEVYYEVTVIQSDGKPLDGPTRIPLRTFNSAITLDSLEHLDLGTGEGLTRWTQPRTVRGGIGNRSVARILPLRTVGSVLASPATALAPLLLAGPLALLQPPVLEPVVEHEFRYEMRPLGAPFLTAQDEFLLTELVPRNVTVPDPNKPGKTITKPLEPPYRLVVRLVAVDNRMTVGTNDQLDREPQRTVYHAAFEFNVVTENDLLIEESRREEEIRERCDNILAKLTRIRDDLVKMRNEAEQLDEDRALRFARDCEDAQRNVSDCRDLVQREIIRDLRLIYRELWFNRVPQKELDRLDEKICRPLEQLVRDGDQFDLTQESIALLAQRLRNERQRVSPANFDPAVVQINLLIERFHKIIQEIKGLIEYAKALEILRDLIKAQERINELLKQTYEKRKREELQP
;
A
#
# COMPACT_ATOMS: atom_id res chain seq x y z
N MET A 1 98.81 -29.62 -108.76
CA MET A 1 97.91 -28.45 -108.73
C MET A 1 96.56 -28.93 -108.21
N ALA A 2 96.20 -28.50 -107.00
CA ALA A 2 95.15 -29.11 -106.18
C ALA A 2 93.78 -28.48 -106.48
N THR A 3 92.84 -29.29 -106.96
CA THR A 3 91.44 -28.94 -107.21
C THR A 3 90.64 -28.94 -105.90
N LEU A 4 89.98 -27.82 -105.65
CA LEU A 4 89.02 -27.54 -104.57
C LEU A 4 87.87 -28.57 -104.54
N GLN A 5 87.69 -29.24 -103.40
CA GLN A 5 86.47 -29.98 -103.08
C GLN A 5 85.55 -29.12 -102.20
N THR A 6 84.43 -28.72 -102.82
CA THR A 6 83.05 -28.60 -102.30
C THR A 6 82.83 -28.36 -100.80
N SER A 7 82.23 -27.20 -100.53
CA SER A 7 81.74 -26.68 -99.25
C SER A 7 80.79 -27.65 -98.51
N PRO A 8 80.90 -27.81 -97.17
CA PRO A 8 79.88 -28.47 -96.37
C PRO A 8 78.77 -27.48 -95.99
N GLN A 9 77.54 -27.73 -96.45
CA GLN A 9 76.33 -26.92 -96.16
C GLN A 9 75.50 -27.42 -94.96
N ARG A 10 76.06 -28.23 -94.05
CA ARG A 10 75.35 -28.72 -92.85
C ARG A 10 76.03 -28.25 -91.56
N THR A 11 75.23 -27.82 -90.58
CA THR A 11 75.67 -27.36 -89.26
C THR A 11 76.18 -28.54 -88.41
N LEU A 12 77.35 -28.41 -87.77
CA LEU A 12 78.00 -29.49 -87.00
C LEU A 12 77.14 -30.07 -85.87
N LEU A 13 76.27 -29.23 -85.30
CA LEU A 13 75.30 -29.62 -84.25
C LEU A 13 74.26 -30.65 -84.73
N ALA A 14 74.07 -30.82 -86.04
CA ALA A 14 73.20 -31.85 -86.60
C ALA A 14 73.89 -33.22 -86.71
N GLU A 15 75.22 -33.26 -86.79
CA GLU A 15 76.00 -34.50 -86.97
C GLU A 15 76.46 -35.14 -85.66
N GLN A 16 76.47 -34.42 -84.53
CA GLN A 16 76.88 -34.93 -83.21
C GLN A 16 75.68 -35.10 -82.24
N PRO A 17 75.06 -36.29 -82.16
CA PRO A 17 73.83 -36.52 -81.40
C PRO A 17 74.02 -36.46 -79.87
N THR A 18 75.23 -36.68 -79.37
CA THR A 18 75.49 -36.79 -77.93
C THR A 18 75.53 -35.43 -77.26
N ILE A 19 76.17 -34.44 -77.90
CA ILE A 19 76.17 -33.04 -77.44
C ILE A 19 74.73 -32.50 -77.40
N ARG A 20 73.94 -32.72 -78.46
CA ARG A 20 72.54 -32.30 -78.54
C ARG A 20 71.67 -32.96 -77.46
N ARG A 21 71.82 -34.27 -77.23
CA ARG A 21 71.08 -35.00 -76.18
C ARG A 21 71.43 -34.50 -74.78
N SER A 22 72.70 -34.24 -74.48
CA SER A 22 73.13 -33.72 -73.18
C SER A 22 72.62 -32.29 -72.93
N LEU A 23 72.64 -31.42 -73.93
CA LEU A 23 72.05 -30.07 -73.84
C LEU A 23 70.52 -30.11 -73.68
N GLN A 24 69.83 -31.05 -74.36
CA GLN A 24 68.39 -31.26 -74.17
C GLN A 24 68.04 -31.87 -72.81
N GLN A 25 68.85 -32.79 -72.28
CA GLN A 25 68.69 -33.34 -70.93
C GLN A 25 68.90 -32.27 -69.86
N LEU A 26 69.90 -31.39 -70.03
CA LEU A 26 70.11 -30.24 -69.16
C LEU A 26 68.92 -29.27 -69.21
N ARG A 27 68.40 -28.95 -70.40
CA ARG A 27 67.20 -28.11 -70.58
C ARG A 27 65.97 -28.70 -69.88
N ARG A 28 65.70 -29.99 -70.05
CA ARG A 28 64.60 -30.69 -69.34
C ARG A 28 64.83 -30.70 -67.82
N GLY A 29 66.07 -30.91 -67.38
CA GLY A 29 66.45 -30.86 -65.97
C GLY A 29 66.22 -29.48 -65.33
N ILE A 30 66.55 -28.40 -66.05
CA ILE A 30 66.27 -27.02 -65.62
C ILE A 30 64.77 -26.79 -65.47
N LEU A 31 63.96 -27.23 -66.44
CA LEU A 31 62.51 -27.07 -66.38
C LEU A 31 61.89 -27.85 -65.21
N VAL A 32 62.27 -29.11 -65.01
CA VAL A 32 61.78 -29.93 -63.89
C VAL A 32 62.20 -29.32 -62.54
N TYR A 33 63.45 -28.86 -62.42
CA TYR A 33 63.93 -28.20 -61.21
C TYR A 33 63.16 -26.90 -60.93
N VAL A 34 62.95 -26.04 -61.93
CA VAL A 34 62.20 -24.78 -61.78
C VAL A 34 60.72 -25.05 -61.46
N CYS A 35 60.08 -26.02 -62.11
CA CYS A 35 58.70 -26.40 -61.81
C CYS A 35 58.57 -26.95 -60.38
N SER A 36 59.47 -27.84 -59.97
CA SER A 36 59.46 -28.40 -58.60
C SER A 36 59.76 -27.33 -57.53
N GLU A 37 60.70 -26.40 -57.79
CA GLU A 37 60.96 -25.26 -56.91
C GLU A 37 59.71 -24.36 -56.79
N PHE A 38 59.04 -24.08 -57.91
CA PHE A 38 57.81 -23.28 -57.93
C PHE A 38 56.67 -23.96 -57.14
N VAL A 39 56.39 -25.24 -57.39
CA VAL A 39 55.34 -25.99 -56.69
C VAL A 39 55.60 -26.02 -55.19
N LEU A 40 56.85 -26.28 -54.76
CA LEU A 40 57.20 -26.29 -53.34
C LEU A 40 57.06 -24.90 -52.70
N LEU A 41 57.49 -23.83 -53.38
CA LEU A 41 57.33 -22.47 -52.89
C LEU A 41 55.84 -22.05 -52.82
N ALA A 42 55.02 -22.47 -53.79
CA ALA A 42 53.59 -22.21 -53.79
C ALA A 42 52.88 -22.94 -52.63
N LEU A 43 53.19 -24.22 -52.41
CA LEU A 43 52.66 -24.99 -51.27
C LEU A 43 53.10 -24.41 -49.92
N LEU A 44 54.34 -23.92 -49.83
CA LEU A 44 54.87 -23.28 -48.62
C LEU A 44 54.19 -21.93 -48.37
N ALA A 45 54.01 -21.12 -49.42
CA ALA A 45 53.30 -19.83 -49.33
C ALA A 45 51.83 -20.02 -48.91
N MET A 46 51.15 -21.06 -49.42
CA MET A 46 49.77 -21.37 -49.05
C MET A 46 49.64 -21.80 -47.58
N ALA A 47 50.51 -22.69 -47.10
CA ALA A 47 50.53 -23.10 -45.69
C ALA A 47 50.89 -21.93 -44.76
N GLY A 48 51.90 -21.13 -45.15
CA GLY A 48 52.31 -19.94 -44.39
C GLY A 48 51.22 -18.87 -44.32
N TRP A 49 50.51 -18.63 -45.43
CA TRP A 49 49.37 -17.72 -45.47
C TRP A 49 48.26 -18.17 -44.53
N PHE A 50 47.86 -19.45 -44.58
CA PHE A 50 46.82 -19.97 -43.71
C PHE A 50 47.19 -19.80 -42.22
N LEU A 51 48.42 -20.14 -41.84
CA LEU A 51 48.90 -19.97 -40.47
C LEU A 51 48.97 -18.49 -40.06
N ALA A 52 49.38 -17.59 -40.95
CA ALA A 52 49.43 -16.15 -40.67
C ALA A 52 48.02 -15.57 -40.46
N VAL A 53 47.07 -15.91 -41.34
CA VAL A 53 45.66 -15.49 -41.20
C VAL A 53 45.08 -16.04 -39.91
N PHE A 54 45.31 -17.33 -39.61
CA PHE A 54 44.87 -17.94 -38.36
C PHE A 54 45.47 -17.22 -37.15
N LEU A 55 46.79 -16.99 -37.12
CA LEU A 55 47.48 -16.35 -36.00
C LEU A 55 46.97 -14.92 -35.76
N VAL A 56 46.74 -14.15 -36.82
CA VAL A 56 46.30 -12.75 -36.70
C VAL A 56 44.81 -12.66 -36.34
N ASP A 57 43.93 -13.40 -37.03
CA ASP A 57 42.49 -13.39 -36.76
C ASP A 57 42.18 -13.97 -35.36
N TYR A 58 42.66 -15.19 -35.10
CA TYR A 58 42.48 -15.83 -33.79
C TYR A 58 43.26 -15.12 -32.68
N GLY A 59 44.44 -14.57 -32.97
CA GLY A 59 45.23 -13.82 -31.99
C GLY A 59 44.56 -12.51 -31.57
N LEU A 60 43.90 -11.81 -32.49
CA LEU A 60 43.08 -10.63 -32.18
C LEU A 60 41.93 -11.01 -31.24
N PHE A 61 41.25 -12.12 -31.51
CA PHE A 61 40.20 -12.65 -30.65
C PHE A 61 40.73 -13.08 -29.28
N LEU A 62 41.83 -13.85 -29.22
CA LEU A 62 42.37 -14.43 -27.99
C LEU A 62 42.98 -13.36 -27.06
N LEU A 63 43.71 -12.38 -27.61
CA LEU A 63 44.43 -11.37 -26.83
C LEU A 63 43.58 -10.13 -26.52
N ALA A 64 42.72 -9.71 -27.46
CA ALA A 64 41.94 -8.48 -27.33
C ALA A 64 40.44 -8.72 -27.12
N GLY A 65 39.95 -9.96 -27.27
CA GLY A 65 38.50 -10.25 -27.20
C GLY A 65 37.69 -9.64 -28.35
N VAL A 66 38.37 -9.10 -29.36
CA VAL A 66 37.76 -8.42 -30.50
C VAL A 66 37.46 -9.44 -31.59
N ASP A 67 36.20 -9.57 -31.95
CA ASP A 67 35.78 -10.30 -33.13
C ASP A 67 35.32 -9.29 -34.18
N TYR A 68 36.17 -9.00 -35.17
CA TYR A 68 35.86 -8.01 -36.20
C TYR A 68 34.59 -8.34 -37.01
N VAL A 69 34.14 -9.61 -37.03
CA VAL A 69 32.87 -10.00 -37.65
C VAL A 69 31.67 -9.61 -36.78
N ARG A 70 31.81 -9.68 -35.44
CA ARG A 70 30.76 -9.28 -34.47
C ARG A 70 30.71 -7.78 -34.26
N ASP A 71 31.86 -7.20 -33.96
CA ASP A 71 31.96 -5.80 -33.54
C ASP A 71 31.90 -4.84 -34.76
N GLY A 72 32.09 -5.39 -35.97
CA GLY A 72 32.03 -4.66 -37.25
C GLY A 72 30.71 -4.76 -38.02
N SER A 73 29.69 -5.45 -37.52
CA SER A 73 28.39 -5.56 -38.20
C SER A 73 27.37 -4.49 -37.82
N GLU A 74 27.63 -3.69 -36.78
CA GLU A 74 26.74 -2.60 -36.36
C GLU A 74 26.91 -1.36 -37.27
N GLY A 75 26.07 -1.29 -38.32
CA GLY A 75 25.94 -0.13 -39.20
C GLY A 75 26.42 -0.35 -40.64
N ALA A 76 25.73 0.26 -41.61
CA ALA A 76 25.96 0.05 -43.05
C ALA A 76 27.40 0.36 -43.53
N ARG A 77 28.14 1.21 -42.81
CA ARG A 77 29.55 1.53 -43.11
C ARG A 77 30.55 0.51 -42.53
N ALA A 78 30.15 -0.24 -41.50
CA ALA A 78 31.03 -1.16 -40.78
C ALA A 78 31.19 -2.50 -41.54
N GLY A 79 30.15 -2.98 -42.22
CA GLY A 79 30.21 -4.17 -43.08
C GLY A 79 31.21 -4.07 -44.24
N VAL A 80 31.43 -2.85 -44.77
CA VAL A 80 32.44 -2.60 -45.82
C VAL A 80 33.86 -2.78 -45.25
N GLY A 81 34.09 -2.40 -44.00
CA GLY A 81 35.38 -2.58 -43.33
C GLY A 81 35.75 -4.06 -43.15
N VAL A 82 34.78 -4.90 -42.76
CA VAL A 82 34.96 -6.35 -42.63
C VAL A 82 35.33 -7.01 -43.97
N PHE A 83 34.64 -6.60 -45.05
CA PHE A 83 34.94 -7.05 -46.40
C PHE A 83 36.35 -6.66 -46.83
N LEU A 84 36.75 -5.39 -46.64
CA LEU A 84 38.07 -4.90 -47.00
C LEU A 84 39.19 -5.59 -46.22
N PHE A 85 38.99 -5.85 -44.92
CA PHE A 85 39.95 -6.57 -44.10
C PHE A 85 40.18 -8.00 -44.61
N ARG A 86 39.11 -8.76 -44.91
CA ARG A 86 39.21 -10.12 -45.48
C ARG A 86 39.79 -10.13 -46.88
N ALA A 87 39.39 -9.16 -47.71
CA ALA A 87 39.95 -8.98 -49.04
C ALA A 87 41.45 -8.71 -48.99
N SER A 88 41.96 -7.98 -47.98
CA SER A 88 43.39 -7.70 -47.83
C SER A 88 44.26 -8.96 -47.68
N TRP A 89 43.76 -10.00 -47.00
CA TRP A 89 44.48 -11.28 -46.88
C TRP A 89 44.59 -12.00 -48.23
N TRP A 90 43.52 -11.96 -49.03
CA TRP A 90 43.49 -12.53 -50.37
C TRP A 90 44.33 -11.72 -51.35
N THR A 91 44.38 -10.38 -51.25
CA THR A 91 45.26 -9.58 -52.09
C THR A 91 46.72 -9.85 -51.82
N VAL A 92 47.12 -10.05 -50.55
CA VAL A 92 48.49 -10.47 -50.20
C VAL A 92 48.84 -11.85 -50.77
N LEU A 93 47.93 -12.83 -50.66
CA LEU A 93 48.13 -14.16 -51.26
C LEU A 93 48.24 -14.09 -52.78
N CYS A 94 47.31 -13.40 -53.44
CA CYS A 94 47.29 -13.23 -54.90
C CYS A 94 48.53 -12.47 -55.39
N ALA A 95 48.94 -11.39 -54.72
CA ALA A 95 50.17 -10.66 -55.06
C ALA A 95 51.41 -11.54 -54.92
N THR A 96 51.49 -12.34 -53.85
CA THR A 96 52.59 -13.31 -53.65
C THR A 96 52.59 -14.39 -54.71
N ALA A 97 51.42 -14.93 -55.07
CA ALA A 97 51.27 -15.91 -56.14
C ALA A 97 51.66 -15.34 -57.51
N VAL A 98 51.18 -14.12 -57.85
CA VAL A 98 51.55 -13.40 -59.08
C VAL A 98 53.06 -13.13 -59.12
N TYR A 99 53.66 -12.71 -58.01
CA TYR A 99 55.10 -12.51 -57.89
C TYR A 99 55.89 -13.81 -58.14
N LEU A 100 55.48 -14.93 -57.53
CA LEU A 100 56.11 -16.23 -57.73
C LEU A 100 55.94 -16.72 -59.18
N VAL A 101 54.74 -16.59 -59.76
CA VAL A 101 54.48 -16.97 -61.15
C VAL A 101 55.29 -16.10 -62.10
N ALA A 102 55.26 -14.78 -61.97
CA ALA A 102 55.96 -13.86 -62.86
C ALA A 102 57.48 -14.01 -62.76
N GLN A 103 58.05 -13.96 -61.55
CA GLN A 103 59.50 -13.87 -61.37
C GLN A 103 60.19 -15.23 -61.27
N ARG A 104 59.56 -16.25 -60.67
CA ARG A 104 60.20 -17.57 -60.44
C ARG A 104 59.84 -18.60 -61.51
N PHE A 105 58.67 -18.51 -62.12
CA PHE A 105 58.21 -19.47 -63.12
C PHE A 105 58.30 -18.90 -64.55
N LEU A 106 57.52 -17.86 -64.87
CA LEU A 106 57.31 -17.34 -66.21
C LEU A 106 58.56 -16.65 -66.78
N TYR A 107 59.22 -15.77 -66.03
CA TYR A 107 60.48 -15.14 -66.45
C TYR A 107 61.57 -16.18 -66.74
N ARG A 108 61.63 -17.28 -65.97
CA ARG A 108 62.63 -18.34 -66.16
C ARG A 108 62.29 -19.30 -67.30
N LEU A 109 61.02 -19.41 -67.68
CA LEU A 109 60.53 -20.26 -68.77
C LEU A 109 60.56 -19.55 -70.13
N LEU A 110 60.28 -18.23 -70.15
CA LEU A 110 60.19 -17.43 -71.36
C LEU A 110 61.54 -16.93 -71.88
N VAL A 111 62.60 -16.92 -71.07
CA VAL A 111 63.95 -16.59 -71.55
C VAL A 111 64.45 -17.73 -72.45
N PRO A 112 64.69 -17.49 -73.75
CA PRO A 112 65.15 -18.53 -74.66
C PRO A 112 66.59 -18.92 -74.32
N PHE A 113 66.78 -20.12 -73.77
CA PHE A 113 68.12 -20.67 -73.52
C PHE A 113 68.80 -20.99 -74.85
N ARG A 114 69.64 -20.07 -75.33
CA ARG A 114 70.49 -20.33 -76.48
C ARG A 114 71.47 -21.47 -76.14
N PRO A 115 71.76 -22.39 -77.09
CA PRO A 115 72.59 -23.57 -76.82
C PRO A 115 74.00 -23.22 -76.33
N GLU A 116 74.54 -22.07 -76.73
CA GLU A 116 75.85 -21.53 -76.31
C GLU A 116 75.86 -21.23 -74.80
N ALA A 117 74.75 -20.68 -74.26
CA ALA A 117 74.62 -20.39 -72.84
C ALA A 117 74.50 -21.68 -71.99
N LEU A 118 73.89 -22.73 -72.52
CA LEU A 118 73.81 -24.04 -71.87
C LEU A 118 75.17 -24.76 -71.86
N ALA A 119 75.93 -24.63 -72.97
CA ALA A 119 77.33 -25.07 -73.05
C ALA A 119 78.20 -24.35 -72.01
N LEU A 120 78.07 -23.01 -71.91
CA LEU A 120 78.81 -22.19 -70.95
C LEU A 120 78.52 -22.58 -69.49
N ILE A 121 77.28 -22.93 -69.15
CA ILE A 121 76.93 -23.39 -67.80
C ILE A 121 77.63 -24.72 -67.47
N LEU A 122 77.67 -25.66 -68.42
CA LEU A 122 78.37 -26.92 -68.22
C LEU A 122 79.88 -26.72 -68.08
N GLU A 123 80.48 -25.88 -68.92
CA GLU A 123 81.91 -25.57 -68.84
C GLU A 123 82.30 -24.85 -67.56
N ARG A 124 81.56 -23.81 -67.18
CA ARG A 124 81.85 -23.05 -65.95
C ARG A 124 81.68 -23.90 -64.70
N ARG A 125 80.85 -24.95 -64.74
CA ARG A 125 80.65 -25.88 -63.62
C ARG A 125 81.68 -27.01 -63.60
N PHE A 126 82.21 -27.42 -64.77
CA PHE A 126 83.21 -28.48 -64.92
C PHE A 126 84.44 -27.98 -65.72
N PRO A 127 85.14 -26.94 -65.25
CA PRO A 127 86.20 -26.28 -66.04
C PRO A 127 87.39 -27.20 -66.30
N GLN A 128 87.69 -28.10 -65.35
CA GLN A 128 88.79 -29.06 -65.41
C GLN A 128 88.60 -30.15 -66.47
N VAL A 129 87.36 -30.41 -66.91
CA VAL A 129 87.06 -31.49 -67.86
C VAL A 129 86.86 -30.93 -69.26
N LEU A 130 86.19 -29.78 -69.41
CA LEU A 130 85.79 -29.28 -70.72
C LEU A 130 86.77 -28.25 -71.33
N GLU A 131 87.65 -27.61 -70.54
CA GLU A 131 88.76 -26.76 -71.02
C GLU A 131 88.39 -25.78 -72.17
N GLU A 132 87.25 -25.07 -72.07
CA GLU A 132 86.73 -24.10 -73.07
C GLU A 132 86.34 -24.66 -74.45
N ARG A 133 86.37 -25.99 -74.61
CA ARG A 133 86.14 -26.67 -75.90
C ARG A 133 84.66 -26.78 -76.30
N LEU A 134 83.75 -26.96 -75.34
CA LEU A 134 82.30 -27.12 -75.57
C LEU A 134 81.62 -25.80 -75.97
N VAL A 135 81.98 -24.66 -75.37
CA VAL A 135 81.44 -23.35 -75.78
C VAL A 135 81.97 -23.00 -77.16
N THR A 136 83.27 -23.17 -77.37
CA THR A 136 83.91 -22.94 -78.67
C THR A 136 83.31 -23.84 -79.76
N ALA A 137 83.01 -25.10 -79.42
CA ALA A 137 82.37 -26.05 -80.33
C ALA A 137 80.91 -25.71 -80.66
N VAL A 138 80.17 -25.02 -79.78
CA VAL A 138 78.77 -24.61 -80.03
C VAL A 138 78.69 -23.22 -80.68
N GLU A 139 79.52 -22.25 -80.26
CA GLU A 139 79.55 -20.88 -80.81
C GLU A 139 80.12 -20.80 -82.23
N LEU A 140 81.18 -21.58 -82.53
CA LEU A 140 81.83 -21.60 -83.84
C LEU A 140 81.28 -22.70 -84.77
N ALA A 141 80.20 -23.38 -84.37
CA ALA A 141 79.60 -24.52 -85.08
C ALA A 141 79.01 -24.17 -86.45
N ASP A 142 78.76 -22.88 -86.71
CA ASP A 142 78.07 -22.39 -87.89
C ASP A 142 79.04 -22.17 -89.07
N PRO A 143 78.93 -22.95 -90.16
CA PRO A 143 79.85 -22.86 -91.30
C PRO A 143 79.84 -21.48 -91.97
N GLN A 144 78.73 -20.73 -91.92
CA GLN A 144 78.64 -19.38 -92.52
C GLN A 144 79.41 -18.33 -91.70
N THR A 145 79.54 -18.56 -90.39
CA THR A 145 80.29 -17.69 -89.48
C THR A 145 81.80 -17.95 -89.61
N ALA A 146 82.20 -19.19 -89.91
CA ALA A 146 83.58 -19.54 -90.22
C ALA A 146 84.12 -18.83 -91.47
N GLU A 147 83.31 -18.74 -92.54
CA GLU A 147 83.67 -18.00 -93.76
C GLU A 147 83.79 -16.49 -93.53
N ARG A 148 82.93 -15.89 -92.70
CA ARG A 148 82.96 -14.46 -92.40
C ARG A 148 84.17 -14.01 -91.57
N TYR A 149 84.63 -14.84 -90.65
CA TYR A 149 85.70 -14.49 -89.70
C TYR A 149 87.05 -15.20 -89.99
N GLY A 150 87.10 -16.08 -91.00
CA GLY A 150 88.35 -16.60 -91.56
C GLY A 150 89.05 -17.71 -90.77
N TYR A 151 88.34 -18.45 -89.90
CA TYR A 151 88.92 -19.55 -89.11
C TYR A 151 88.68 -20.94 -89.73
N SER A 152 89.59 -21.89 -89.47
CA SER A 152 89.54 -23.24 -90.05
C SER A 152 88.46 -24.14 -89.44
N TYR A 153 87.47 -24.53 -90.25
CA TYR A 153 86.35 -25.37 -89.84
C TYR A 153 86.74 -26.79 -89.36
N ARG A 154 87.86 -27.34 -89.86
CA ARG A 154 88.39 -28.63 -89.38
C ARG A 154 88.87 -28.58 -87.92
N LEU A 155 89.35 -27.41 -87.49
CA LEU A 155 89.78 -27.19 -86.11
C LEU A 155 88.57 -27.16 -85.17
N VAL A 156 87.45 -26.58 -85.61
CA VAL A 156 86.16 -26.61 -84.88
C VAL A 156 85.61 -28.05 -84.77
N GLN A 157 85.70 -28.85 -85.84
CA GLN A 157 85.30 -30.27 -85.82
C GLN A 157 86.11 -31.09 -84.80
N TYR A 158 87.42 -30.90 -84.75
CA TYR A 158 88.28 -31.58 -83.77
C TYR A 158 87.95 -31.16 -82.31
N THR A 159 87.72 -29.87 -82.10
CA THR A 159 87.31 -29.33 -80.79
C THR A 159 85.95 -29.86 -80.36
N ALA A 160 85.00 -30.02 -81.29
CA ALA A 160 83.68 -30.59 -81.04
C ALA A 160 83.74 -32.09 -80.69
N GLN A 161 84.50 -32.90 -81.43
CA GLN A 161 84.74 -34.31 -81.11
C GLN A 161 85.44 -34.48 -79.75
N SER A 162 86.46 -33.67 -79.46
CA SER A 162 87.14 -33.65 -78.16
C SER A 162 86.21 -33.27 -77.01
N ALA A 163 85.25 -32.37 -77.23
CA ALA A 163 84.25 -32.01 -76.25
C ALA A 163 83.25 -33.16 -76.02
N GLU A 164 82.86 -33.88 -77.06
CA GLU A 164 81.91 -35.00 -77.01
C GLU A 164 82.42 -36.19 -76.20
N GLU A 165 83.66 -36.64 -76.42
CA GLU A 165 84.28 -37.73 -75.62
C GLU A 165 84.32 -37.41 -74.13
N ARG A 166 84.64 -36.15 -73.79
CA ARG A 166 84.73 -35.70 -72.40
C ARG A 166 83.36 -35.49 -71.76
N LEU A 167 82.32 -35.20 -72.55
CA LEU A 167 80.94 -35.04 -72.12
C LEU A 167 80.32 -36.35 -71.58
N HIS A 168 80.77 -37.51 -72.07
CA HIS A 168 80.30 -38.82 -71.58
C HIS A 168 80.63 -39.08 -70.11
N HIS A 169 81.68 -38.44 -69.57
CA HIS A 169 82.13 -38.64 -68.20
C HIS A 169 81.50 -37.66 -67.18
N ILE A 170 80.61 -36.76 -67.62
CA ILE A 170 80.07 -35.68 -66.78
C ILE A 170 78.67 -36.01 -66.24
N PRO A 171 78.46 -36.04 -64.90
CA PRO A 171 77.13 -36.22 -64.32
C PRO A 171 76.34 -34.90 -64.34
N VAL A 172 75.51 -34.70 -65.38
CA VAL A 172 74.66 -33.51 -65.60
C VAL A 172 73.77 -33.17 -64.39
N ARG A 173 73.39 -34.16 -63.56
CA ARG A 173 72.55 -33.93 -62.35
C ARG A 173 73.24 -33.09 -61.26
N ARG A 174 74.58 -33.04 -61.20
CA ARG A 174 75.34 -32.28 -60.18
C ARG A 174 75.37 -30.77 -60.45
N VAL A 175 74.84 -30.32 -61.59
CA VAL A 175 74.66 -28.90 -61.90
C VAL A 175 73.55 -28.28 -61.02
N PHE A 176 72.56 -29.07 -60.60
CA PHE A 176 71.41 -28.60 -59.83
C PHE A 176 71.62 -28.68 -58.31
N ASN A 177 71.12 -27.69 -57.58
CA ASN A 177 71.21 -27.65 -56.11
C ASN A 177 70.05 -28.42 -55.45
N TRP A 178 70.09 -29.74 -55.53
CA TRP A 178 69.08 -30.62 -54.92
C TRP A 178 69.00 -30.48 -53.39
N ALA A 179 70.08 -30.07 -52.71
CA ALA A 179 70.07 -29.82 -51.28
C ALA A 179 69.16 -28.64 -50.88
N ARG A 180 69.09 -27.60 -51.72
CA ARG A 180 68.12 -26.52 -51.54
C ARG A 180 66.68 -27.02 -51.71
N LEU A 181 66.41 -27.79 -52.77
CA LEU A 181 65.07 -28.33 -53.01
C LEU A 181 64.61 -29.26 -51.88
N ARG A 182 65.51 -30.11 -51.36
CA ARG A 182 65.26 -30.96 -50.18
C ARG A 182 64.94 -30.14 -48.93
N ARG A 183 65.65 -29.03 -48.68
CA ARG A 183 65.34 -28.12 -47.56
C ARG A 183 63.98 -27.45 -47.71
N LEU A 184 63.62 -27.01 -48.92
CA LEU A 184 62.30 -26.46 -49.20
C LEU A 184 61.20 -27.51 -49.00
N PHE A 185 61.44 -28.74 -49.45
CA PHE A 185 60.53 -29.85 -49.23
C PHE A 185 60.35 -30.18 -47.74
N LEU A 186 61.44 -30.29 -46.97
CA LEU A 186 61.38 -30.52 -45.53
C LEU A 186 60.70 -29.36 -44.78
N GLY A 187 60.97 -28.11 -45.15
CA GLY A 187 60.31 -26.94 -44.59
C GLY A 187 58.82 -26.90 -44.92
N GLY A 188 58.46 -27.21 -46.17
CA GLY A 188 57.06 -27.35 -46.61
C GLY A 188 56.35 -28.48 -45.87
N LEU A 189 56.98 -29.64 -45.73
CA LEU A 189 56.47 -30.78 -44.96
C LEU A 189 56.23 -30.39 -43.50
N GLY A 190 57.18 -29.68 -42.87
CA GLY A 190 57.03 -29.19 -41.49
C GLY A 190 55.87 -28.19 -41.32
N LEU A 191 55.72 -27.24 -42.25
CA LEU A 191 54.60 -26.29 -42.25
C LEU A 191 53.26 -26.99 -42.46
N TRP A 192 53.16 -27.91 -43.41
CA TRP A 192 51.94 -28.68 -43.64
C TRP A 192 51.62 -29.64 -42.50
N ALA A 193 52.63 -30.24 -41.87
CA ALA A 193 52.47 -31.02 -40.65
C ALA A 193 51.95 -30.14 -39.49
N SER A 194 52.41 -28.88 -39.39
CA SER A 194 51.88 -27.91 -38.43
C SER A 194 50.41 -27.57 -38.71
N VAL A 195 50.03 -27.33 -39.97
CA VAL A 195 48.62 -27.14 -40.35
C VAL A 195 47.77 -28.37 -40.03
N ALA A 196 48.26 -29.58 -40.32
CA ALA A 196 47.57 -30.83 -40.00
C ALA A 196 47.45 -31.06 -38.49
N ALA A 197 48.51 -30.78 -37.72
CA ALA A 197 48.48 -30.84 -36.27
C ALA A 197 47.49 -29.83 -35.70
N LEU A 198 47.47 -28.60 -36.22
CA LEU A 198 46.49 -27.57 -35.84
C LEU A 198 45.06 -28.03 -36.18
N ALA A 199 44.84 -28.63 -37.36
CA ALA A 199 43.54 -29.18 -37.75
C ALA A 199 43.09 -30.35 -36.84
N TYR A 200 44.03 -31.12 -36.30
CA TYR A 200 43.75 -32.24 -35.39
C TYR A 200 43.51 -31.79 -33.94
N PHE A 201 44.40 -30.97 -33.38
CA PHE A 201 44.30 -30.54 -31.98
C PHE A 201 43.30 -29.40 -31.77
N ALA A 202 43.03 -28.63 -32.82
CA ALA A 202 42.17 -27.45 -32.80
C ALA A 202 41.16 -27.48 -33.96
N THR A 203 40.48 -28.61 -34.16
CA THR A 203 39.54 -28.84 -35.27
C THR A 203 38.43 -27.77 -35.33
N GLU A 204 37.88 -27.34 -34.19
CA GLU A 204 36.82 -26.33 -34.14
C GLU A 204 37.30 -24.96 -34.64
N TRP A 205 38.44 -24.50 -34.13
CA TRP A 205 39.02 -23.20 -34.47
C TRP A 205 39.50 -23.19 -35.93
N THR A 206 40.12 -24.27 -36.39
CA THR A 206 40.56 -24.37 -37.79
C THR A 206 39.38 -24.45 -38.76
N ALA A 207 38.31 -25.19 -38.43
CA ALA A 207 37.09 -25.21 -39.22
C ALA A 207 36.42 -23.83 -39.27
N THR A 208 36.37 -23.12 -38.14
CA THR A 208 35.82 -21.76 -38.07
C THR A 208 36.68 -20.78 -38.88
N CYS A 209 38.00 -20.87 -38.80
CA CYS A 209 38.92 -20.09 -39.62
C CYS A 209 38.73 -20.35 -41.12
N TRP A 210 38.53 -21.61 -41.52
CA TRP A 210 38.26 -21.99 -42.90
C TRP A 210 36.92 -21.40 -43.38
N GLU A 211 35.85 -21.57 -42.60
CA GLU A 211 34.52 -21.03 -42.93
C GLU A 211 34.53 -19.50 -43.04
N ARG A 212 35.25 -18.83 -42.13
CA ARG A 212 35.46 -17.39 -42.15
C ARG A 212 36.35 -17.01 -43.34
N ASN A 213 37.62 -17.32 -43.34
CA ASN A 213 38.57 -16.68 -44.25
C ASN A 213 38.62 -17.27 -45.67
N VAL A 214 38.12 -18.50 -45.86
CA VAL A 214 38.13 -19.19 -47.17
C VAL A 214 36.74 -19.32 -47.78
N VAL A 215 35.73 -19.74 -47.00
CA VAL A 215 34.33 -19.88 -47.50
C VAL A 215 33.55 -18.56 -47.40
N TRP A 216 34.10 -17.55 -46.73
CA TRP A 216 33.49 -16.22 -46.58
C TRP A 216 32.16 -16.20 -45.81
N LYS A 217 31.88 -17.20 -44.97
CA LYS A 217 30.73 -17.18 -44.06
C LYS A 217 31.00 -16.18 -42.92
N ASN A 218 30.01 -15.38 -42.53
CA ASN A 218 30.07 -14.50 -41.37
C ASN A 218 29.77 -15.33 -40.11
N ARG A 219 30.79 -16.05 -39.63
CA ARG A 219 30.71 -16.91 -38.45
C ARG A 219 31.51 -16.31 -37.32
N HIS A 220 31.01 -16.37 -36.10
CA HIS A 220 31.75 -15.99 -34.90
C HIS A 220 32.72 -17.07 -34.45
N TRP A 221 33.75 -16.67 -33.72
CA TRP A 221 34.62 -17.62 -33.02
C TRP A 221 33.81 -18.39 -31.95
N PRO A 222 34.10 -19.68 -31.72
CA PRO A 222 33.34 -20.49 -30.77
C PRO A 222 33.56 -19.95 -29.35
N LEU A 223 32.45 -19.71 -28.64
CA LEU A 223 32.46 -19.18 -27.28
C LEU A 223 32.74 -20.30 -26.26
N ARG A 224 33.35 -19.95 -25.11
CA ARG A 224 33.46 -20.89 -23.99
C ARG A 224 32.23 -20.90 -23.10
N VAL A 225 31.45 -19.82 -23.09
CA VAL A 225 30.21 -19.66 -22.33
C VAL A 225 29.22 -18.83 -23.14
N MET A 226 27.93 -19.11 -22.99
CA MET A 226 26.86 -18.36 -23.63
C MET A 226 26.01 -17.71 -22.56
N LEU A 227 26.01 -16.37 -22.53
CA LEU A 227 25.23 -15.59 -21.58
C LEU A 227 23.96 -15.06 -22.24
N MET A 228 22.83 -15.17 -21.55
CA MET A 228 21.55 -14.62 -21.98
C MET A 228 20.89 -13.85 -20.85
N LEU A 229 20.36 -12.68 -21.16
CA LEU A 229 19.59 -11.86 -20.24
C LEU A 229 18.11 -11.96 -20.62
N PRO A 230 17.34 -12.85 -20.01
CA PRO A 230 15.92 -13.05 -20.33
C PRO A 230 15.12 -11.75 -20.18
N ASP A 231 15.45 -10.95 -19.16
CA ASP A 231 14.81 -9.67 -18.85
C ASP A 231 15.02 -8.58 -19.93
N PHE A 232 15.96 -8.80 -20.87
CA PHE A 232 16.31 -7.91 -21.99
C PHE A 232 16.28 -8.64 -23.35
N ALA A 233 15.69 -9.84 -23.41
CA ALA A 233 15.69 -10.66 -24.63
C ALA A 233 14.87 -10.04 -25.77
N GLN A 234 13.77 -9.33 -25.43
CA GLN A 234 12.89 -8.69 -26.42
C GLN A 234 13.34 -7.26 -26.77
N GLN A 235 13.84 -6.50 -25.79
CA GLN A 235 14.29 -5.12 -25.97
C GLN A 235 15.59 -4.88 -25.20
N PRO A 236 16.61 -4.23 -25.81
CA PRO A 236 17.87 -3.92 -25.15
C PRO A 236 17.76 -2.75 -24.15
N ARG A 237 16.56 -2.19 -23.94
CA ARG A 237 16.29 -1.07 -23.04
C ARG A 237 15.14 -1.43 -22.11
N ARG A 238 15.24 -1.01 -20.85
CA ARG A 238 14.18 -1.18 -19.85
C ARG A 238 14.05 0.05 -18.97
N GLY A 239 12.84 0.55 -18.82
CA GLY A 239 12.53 1.69 -17.94
C GLY A 239 12.39 1.24 -16.48
N VAL A 240 12.94 2.03 -15.56
CA VAL A 240 12.84 1.82 -14.11
C VAL A 240 12.45 3.16 -13.46
N PRO A 241 11.58 3.16 -12.42
CA PRO A 241 11.28 4.38 -11.68
C PRO A 241 12.55 4.97 -11.02
N SER A 242 12.62 6.29 -10.93
CA SER A 242 13.71 6.97 -10.21
C SER A 242 13.82 6.50 -8.76
N GLY A 243 15.04 6.12 -8.35
CA GLY A 243 15.31 5.54 -7.03
C GLY A 243 14.87 4.08 -6.89
N GLY A 244 14.30 3.49 -7.94
CA GLY A 244 13.82 2.11 -7.97
C GLY A 244 14.95 1.09 -8.00
N GLU A 245 14.53 -0.18 -7.89
CA GLU A 245 15.41 -1.35 -7.93
C GLU A 245 15.15 -2.14 -9.20
N MET A 246 16.21 -2.74 -9.75
CA MET A 246 16.14 -3.54 -10.97
C MET A 246 16.96 -4.82 -10.79
N PRO A 247 16.31 -5.97 -10.55
CA PRO A 247 16.99 -7.25 -10.60
C PRO A 247 17.36 -7.58 -12.04
N VAL A 248 18.61 -7.95 -12.25
CA VAL A 248 19.15 -8.47 -13.51
C VAL A 248 19.51 -9.93 -13.31
N ARG A 249 18.83 -10.77 -14.08
CA ARG A 249 19.14 -12.19 -14.17
C ARG A 249 19.93 -12.45 -15.43
N VAL A 250 21.02 -13.20 -15.28
CA VAL A 250 21.86 -13.67 -16.38
C VAL A 250 21.87 -15.18 -16.33
N PHE A 251 21.45 -15.83 -17.41
CA PHE A 251 21.57 -17.29 -17.56
C PHE A 251 22.84 -17.63 -18.35
N ALA A 252 23.59 -18.62 -17.87
CA ALA A 252 24.66 -19.25 -18.64
C ALA A 252 24.16 -20.60 -19.18
N TRP A 253 24.14 -20.75 -20.50
CA TRP A 253 23.79 -22.01 -21.13
C TRP A 253 25.02 -22.95 -21.14
N VAL A 254 24.78 -24.23 -20.85
CA VAL A 254 25.78 -25.30 -20.76
C VAL A 254 25.75 -26.14 -22.02
N ASN A 255 24.61 -26.72 -22.37
CA ASN A 255 24.48 -27.58 -23.53
C ASN A 255 23.96 -26.76 -24.71
N VAL A 256 24.83 -26.52 -25.68
CA VAL A 256 24.51 -25.71 -26.85
C VAL A 256 24.64 -26.50 -28.14
N VAL A 257 23.74 -26.19 -29.07
CA VAL A 257 23.75 -26.68 -30.44
C VAL A 257 24.07 -25.53 -31.36
N ARG A 258 24.89 -25.81 -32.37
CA ARG A 258 25.24 -24.87 -33.44
C ARG A 258 23.99 -24.55 -34.28
N THR A 259 23.74 -23.26 -34.54
CA THR A 259 22.57 -22.80 -35.30
C THR A 259 22.93 -21.72 -36.33
N GLU A 260 22.10 -21.58 -37.36
CA GLU A 260 22.13 -20.46 -38.31
C GLU A 260 21.02 -19.42 -38.03
N ASP A 261 20.30 -19.58 -36.93
CA ASP A 261 19.18 -18.72 -36.53
C ASP A 261 19.64 -17.27 -36.25
N PRO A 262 19.05 -16.25 -36.91
CA PRO A 262 19.36 -14.84 -36.68
C PRO A 262 19.16 -14.38 -35.22
N SER A 263 18.26 -15.01 -34.47
CA SER A 263 17.98 -14.66 -33.07
C SER A 263 19.16 -14.94 -32.14
N TYR A 264 20.10 -15.79 -32.55
CA TYR A 264 21.30 -16.15 -31.78
C TYR A 264 22.55 -15.68 -32.52
N PRO A 265 22.95 -14.41 -32.37
CA PRO A 265 24.04 -13.83 -33.14
C PRO A 265 25.37 -14.54 -32.89
N SER A 266 25.58 -15.22 -31.76
CA SER A 266 26.77 -16.04 -31.52
C SER A 266 26.89 -17.28 -32.43
N GLY A 267 25.82 -17.67 -33.13
CA GLY A 267 25.75 -18.93 -33.90
C GLY A 267 25.57 -20.18 -33.04
N TRP A 268 25.39 -20.01 -31.73
CA TRP A 268 25.13 -21.06 -30.76
C TRP A 268 23.82 -20.77 -30.03
N ARG A 269 22.99 -21.79 -29.86
CA ARG A 269 21.72 -21.69 -29.12
C ARG A 269 21.63 -22.80 -28.06
N PRO A 270 20.83 -22.62 -27.00
CA PRO A 270 20.54 -23.71 -26.08
C PRO A 270 19.93 -24.91 -26.82
N ALA A 271 20.34 -26.10 -26.42
CA ALA A 271 19.80 -27.34 -26.93
C ALA A 271 18.36 -27.55 -26.43
N THR A 272 17.51 -28.14 -27.27
CA THR A 272 16.09 -28.40 -26.98
C THR A 272 15.77 -29.89 -27.13
N TRP A 273 14.62 -30.34 -26.60
CA TRP A 273 14.18 -31.73 -26.76
C TRP A 273 14.02 -32.17 -28.22
N ALA A 274 13.60 -31.25 -29.10
CA ALA A 274 13.48 -31.51 -30.53
C ALA A 274 14.84 -31.78 -31.22
N ASP A 275 15.94 -31.34 -30.62
CA ASP A 275 17.29 -31.64 -31.13
C ASP A 275 17.74 -33.07 -30.77
N LEU A 276 17.25 -33.61 -29.64
CA LEU A 276 17.54 -34.98 -29.22
C LEU A 276 16.65 -36.01 -29.92
N PHE A 277 15.39 -35.66 -30.15
CA PHE A 277 14.36 -36.52 -30.73
C PHE A 277 13.62 -35.81 -31.87
N PRO A 278 14.22 -35.73 -33.07
CA PRO A 278 13.56 -35.08 -34.21
C PRO A 278 12.39 -35.92 -34.74
N ASP A 279 11.26 -35.28 -35.04
CA ASP A 279 10.11 -35.92 -35.71
C ASP A 279 10.45 -36.24 -37.17
N LEU A 280 10.67 -37.53 -37.46
CA LEU A 280 11.13 -38.03 -38.75
C LEU A 280 10.04 -38.04 -39.85
N GLU A 281 8.76 -37.95 -39.48
CA GLU A 281 7.64 -38.13 -40.42
C GLU A 281 7.16 -36.84 -41.09
N ASN A 282 7.49 -35.64 -40.58
CA ASN A 282 6.78 -34.39 -40.94
C ASN A 282 7.64 -33.23 -41.48
N THR A 283 8.87 -33.45 -41.95
CA THR A 283 9.81 -32.34 -42.23
C THR A 283 9.93 -31.91 -43.70
N SER A 284 9.15 -30.89 -44.09
CA SER A 284 9.35 -30.10 -45.33
C SER A 284 10.41 -28.99 -45.19
N ASP A 285 10.91 -28.73 -43.98
CA ASP A 285 11.83 -27.62 -43.70
C ASP A 285 13.31 -27.97 -43.95
N PRO A 286 14.06 -27.19 -44.77
CA PRO A 286 15.46 -27.46 -45.09
C PRO A 286 16.41 -27.31 -43.88
N VAL A 287 16.09 -26.42 -42.93
CA VAL A 287 16.88 -26.21 -41.70
C VAL A 287 16.78 -27.43 -40.77
N ALA A 288 15.63 -28.08 -40.72
CA ALA A 288 15.44 -29.29 -39.93
C ALA A 288 16.20 -30.49 -40.53
N ARG A 289 16.37 -30.57 -41.86
CA ARG A 289 17.24 -31.56 -42.51
C ARG A 289 18.72 -31.38 -42.22
N GLU A 290 19.19 -30.15 -42.03
CA GLU A 290 20.58 -29.90 -41.62
C GLU A 290 20.83 -30.31 -40.16
N ARG A 291 19.83 -30.11 -39.28
CA ARG A 291 19.83 -30.64 -37.90
C ARG A 291 19.87 -32.18 -37.85
N GLN A 292 19.27 -32.85 -38.84
CA GLN A 292 19.27 -34.33 -38.97
C GLN A 292 20.65 -34.96 -39.27
N GLN A 293 21.67 -34.19 -39.65
CA GLN A 293 23.01 -34.71 -40.00
C GLN A 293 24.02 -34.66 -38.83
N ILE A 294 23.60 -34.26 -37.63
CA ILE A 294 24.48 -34.14 -36.46
C ILE A 294 24.72 -35.53 -35.85
N TRP A 295 25.90 -36.10 -36.12
CA TRP A 295 26.28 -37.42 -35.61
C TRP A 295 26.35 -37.50 -34.07
N GLU A 296 26.61 -36.40 -33.37
CA GLU A 296 26.63 -36.37 -31.89
C GLU A 296 25.27 -36.69 -31.30
N LEU A 297 24.20 -36.40 -32.04
CA LEU A 297 22.81 -36.61 -31.63
C LEU A 297 22.20 -37.85 -32.31
N GLN A 298 22.98 -38.58 -33.13
CA GLN A 298 22.53 -39.80 -33.85
C GLN A 298 23.44 -41.02 -33.60
N PRO A 299 22.87 -42.22 -33.31
CA PRO A 299 21.44 -42.51 -33.06
C PRO A 299 20.91 -41.74 -31.84
N PRO A 300 19.58 -41.58 -31.69
CA PRO A 300 18.97 -40.83 -30.59
C PRO A 300 19.59 -41.23 -29.25
N VAL A 301 19.83 -40.21 -28.42
CA VAL A 301 20.63 -40.35 -27.18
C VAL A 301 19.91 -41.20 -26.13
N GLY A 302 18.60 -41.39 -26.29
CA GLY A 302 17.77 -42.28 -25.48
C GLY A 302 16.61 -42.87 -26.29
N PRO A 303 15.68 -43.60 -25.64
CA PRO A 303 14.51 -44.15 -26.30
C PRO A 303 13.53 -43.05 -26.72
N HIS A 304 12.85 -43.21 -27.87
CA HIS A 304 11.83 -42.26 -28.35
C HIS A 304 10.63 -42.11 -27.39
N THR A 305 10.48 -43.02 -26.42
CA THR A 305 9.45 -42.97 -25.38
C THR A 305 9.50 -41.73 -24.50
N TRP A 306 10.64 -41.04 -24.40
CA TRP A 306 10.74 -39.74 -23.72
C TRP A 306 9.71 -38.72 -24.20
N LEU A 307 9.43 -38.68 -25.51
CA LEU A 307 8.44 -37.74 -26.09
C LEU A 307 7.02 -38.00 -25.59
N HIS A 308 6.70 -39.23 -25.18
CA HIS A 308 5.37 -39.59 -24.69
C HIS A 308 5.26 -39.53 -23.16
N ILE A 309 6.38 -39.65 -22.45
CA ILE A 309 6.45 -39.66 -21.00
C ILE A 309 6.59 -38.24 -20.43
N LEU A 310 7.29 -37.33 -21.13
CA LEU A 310 7.50 -35.98 -20.62
C LEU A 310 6.20 -35.15 -20.63
N PRO A 311 5.88 -34.43 -19.54
CA PRO A 311 4.80 -33.44 -19.52
C PRO A 311 5.00 -32.35 -20.57
N ASP A 312 3.92 -31.78 -21.11
CA ASP A 312 4.01 -30.72 -22.14
C ASP A 312 4.78 -29.50 -21.63
N SER A 313 4.66 -29.17 -20.34
CA SER A 313 5.41 -28.10 -19.68
C SER A 313 6.93 -28.32 -19.70
N TRP A 314 7.40 -29.56 -19.76
CA TRP A 314 8.81 -29.93 -19.83
C TRP A 314 9.34 -29.98 -21.26
N ARG A 315 8.48 -30.25 -22.26
CA ARG A 315 8.87 -30.29 -23.68
C ARG A 315 9.24 -28.92 -24.23
N LEU A 316 8.67 -27.85 -23.66
CA LEU A 316 8.97 -26.47 -24.03
C LEU A 316 10.27 -25.94 -23.41
N LEU A 317 10.84 -26.65 -22.44
CA LEU A 317 12.08 -26.24 -21.76
C LEU A 317 13.32 -26.58 -22.61
N THR A 318 14.36 -25.78 -22.39
CA THR A 318 15.71 -26.09 -22.88
C THR A 318 16.32 -27.25 -22.07
N LEU A 319 17.28 -27.96 -22.66
CA LEU A 319 17.95 -29.07 -21.96
C LEU A 319 18.65 -28.62 -20.67
N ASP A 320 19.17 -27.40 -20.64
CA ASP A 320 19.85 -26.85 -19.47
C ASP A 320 18.87 -26.50 -18.34
N GLU A 321 17.67 -26.02 -18.66
CA GLU A 321 16.60 -25.84 -17.65
C GLU A 321 16.17 -27.18 -17.07
N VAL A 322 16.08 -28.21 -17.91
CA VAL A 322 15.80 -29.60 -17.46
C VAL A 322 16.96 -30.12 -16.61
N GLU A 323 18.21 -29.87 -16.99
CA GLU A 323 19.39 -30.28 -16.22
C GLU A 323 19.45 -29.56 -14.87
N ALA A 324 19.06 -28.28 -14.82
CA ALA A 324 18.93 -27.53 -13.57
C ALA A 324 17.85 -28.13 -12.67
N ARG A 325 16.69 -28.50 -13.22
CA ARG A 325 15.64 -29.22 -12.48
C ARG A 325 16.14 -30.59 -12.01
N HIS A 326 16.85 -31.34 -12.86
CA HIS A 326 17.47 -32.63 -12.50
C HIS A 326 18.42 -32.49 -11.30
N LYS A 327 19.30 -31.48 -11.30
CA LYS A 327 20.22 -31.19 -10.19
C LYS A 327 19.47 -30.78 -8.92
N ALA A 328 18.42 -29.95 -9.03
CA ALA A 328 17.59 -29.58 -7.89
C ALA A 328 16.84 -30.78 -7.29
N MET A 329 16.33 -31.69 -8.13
CA MET A 329 15.66 -32.94 -7.72
C MET A 329 16.62 -34.01 -7.20
N SER A 330 17.92 -33.88 -7.46
CA SER A 330 18.97 -34.78 -6.97
C SER A 330 19.70 -34.24 -5.73
N ALA A 331 19.31 -33.06 -5.25
CA ALA A 331 19.91 -32.44 -4.08
C ALA A 331 19.60 -33.23 -2.79
N GLN A 332 20.55 -33.27 -1.85
CA GLN A 332 20.39 -33.97 -0.57
C GLN A 332 19.21 -33.42 0.25
N GLN A 333 18.93 -32.12 0.14
CA GLN A 333 17.78 -31.46 0.73
C GLN A 333 16.87 -30.90 -0.38
N LEU A 334 15.71 -31.52 -0.56
CA LEU A 334 14.75 -31.15 -1.61
C LEU A 334 13.98 -29.88 -1.22
N ARG A 335 13.92 -28.91 -2.12
CA ARG A 335 13.02 -27.74 -2.03
C ARG A 335 11.61 -28.14 -2.46
N SER A 336 10.60 -27.37 -2.06
CA SER A 336 9.19 -27.58 -2.46
C SER A 336 9.02 -27.73 -3.98
N GLU A 337 9.64 -26.84 -4.75
CA GLU A 337 9.63 -26.89 -6.23
C GLU A 337 10.19 -28.21 -6.78
N ALA A 338 11.23 -28.77 -6.17
CA ALA A 338 11.83 -30.02 -6.61
C ALA A 338 10.91 -31.23 -6.32
N ILE A 339 10.16 -31.19 -5.21
CA ILE A 339 9.17 -32.21 -4.85
C ILE A 339 8.00 -32.19 -5.85
N GLU A 340 7.54 -31.00 -6.22
CA GLU A 340 6.48 -30.81 -7.21
C GLU A 340 6.89 -31.31 -8.60
N ASN A 341 8.09 -30.94 -9.06
CA ASN A 341 8.68 -31.43 -10.31
C ASN A 341 8.81 -32.97 -10.33
N LEU A 342 9.25 -33.59 -9.23
CA LEU A 342 9.28 -35.05 -9.11
C LEU A 342 7.87 -35.66 -9.16
N GLY A 343 6.88 -35.00 -8.55
CA GLY A 343 5.48 -35.39 -8.62
C GLY A 343 4.92 -35.33 -10.04
N GLU A 344 5.22 -34.27 -10.80
CA GLU A 344 4.82 -34.15 -12.22
C GLU A 344 5.39 -35.27 -13.08
N LEU A 345 6.71 -35.55 -12.96
CA LEU A 345 7.35 -36.65 -13.69
C LEU A 345 6.74 -38.00 -13.30
N GLY A 346 6.50 -38.22 -12.00
CA GLY A 346 5.85 -39.42 -11.51
C GLY A 346 4.45 -39.62 -12.11
N ARG A 347 3.63 -38.56 -12.16
CA ARG A 347 2.27 -38.61 -12.75
C ARG A 347 2.32 -38.92 -14.24
N ALA A 348 3.21 -38.27 -14.98
CA ALA A 348 3.29 -38.45 -16.43
C ALA A 348 3.68 -39.89 -16.81
N VAL A 349 4.55 -40.52 -16.01
CA VAL A 349 4.94 -41.93 -16.20
C VAL A 349 3.81 -42.88 -15.83
N VAL A 350 3.05 -42.57 -14.78
CA VAL A 350 1.83 -43.31 -14.42
C VAL A 350 0.81 -43.24 -15.56
N ASP A 351 0.54 -42.05 -16.10
CA ASP A 351 -0.40 -41.88 -17.21
C ASP A 351 0.06 -42.60 -18.49
N TYR A 352 1.37 -42.70 -18.72
CA TYR A 352 1.94 -43.42 -19.86
C TYR A 352 1.90 -44.96 -19.70
N LEU A 353 2.23 -45.49 -18.52
CA LEU A 353 2.36 -46.93 -18.26
C LEU A 353 1.03 -47.61 -17.91
N LEU A 354 0.17 -46.94 -17.15
CA LEU A 354 -1.08 -47.52 -16.64
C LEU A 354 -2.01 -48.06 -17.74
N PRO A 355 -2.33 -47.32 -18.83
CA PRO A 355 -3.19 -47.84 -19.90
C PRO A 355 -2.53 -49.00 -20.66
N ARG A 356 -1.22 -48.94 -20.94
CA ARG A 356 -0.49 -50.02 -21.64
C ARG A 356 -0.47 -51.32 -20.85
N ILE A 357 -0.23 -51.23 -19.54
CA ILE A 357 -0.26 -52.39 -18.65
C ILE A 357 -1.71 -52.92 -18.53
N ALA A 358 -2.71 -52.03 -18.49
CA ALA A 358 -4.12 -52.43 -18.47
C ALA A 358 -4.52 -53.21 -19.74
N ASP A 359 -4.13 -52.72 -20.93
CA ASP A 359 -4.41 -53.38 -22.21
C ASP A 359 -3.74 -54.76 -22.28
N ARG A 360 -2.50 -54.87 -21.80
CA ARG A 360 -1.78 -56.14 -21.75
C ARG A 360 -2.41 -57.13 -20.77
N LEU A 361 -2.82 -56.68 -19.59
CA LEU A 361 -3.55 -57.51 -18.63
C LEU A 361 -4.92 -57.93 -19.18
N ALA A 362 -5.61 -57.05 -19.92
CA ALA A 362 -6.87 -57.38 -20.58
C ALA A 362 -6.72 -58.49 -21.64
N GLN A 363 -5.58 -58.54 -22.33
CA GLN A 363 -5.26 -59.56 -23.33
C GLN A 363 -4.74 -60.89 -22.75
N ALA A 364 -4.27 -60.91 -21.50
CA ALA A 364 -3.74 -62.11 -20.83
C ALA A 364 -4.84 -62.95 -20.15
N SER A 365 -4.72 -64.28 -20.22
CA SER A 365 -5.61 -65.22 -19.50
C SER A 365 -5.38 -65.18 -17.98
N GLU A 366 -6.36 -65.64 -17.18
CA GLU A 366 -6.35 -65.53 -15.72
C GLU A 366 -5.10 -66.17 -15.07
N THR A 367 -4.59 -67.28 -15.63
CA THR A 367 -3.36 -67.96 -15.20
C THR A 367 -2.08 -67.26 -15.65
N GLU A 368 -2.12 -66.55 -16.78
CA GLU A 368 -0.99 -65.79 -17.30
C GLU A 368 -0.80 -64.46 -16.55
N ARG A 369 -1.90 -63.84 -16.08
CA ARG A 369 -1.86 -62.55 -15.35
C ARG A 369 -1.00 -62.60 -14.09
N SER A 370 -1.05 -63.68 -13.31
CA SER A 370 -0.27 -63.81 -12.08
C SER A 370 1.22 -64.13 -12.31
N LEU A 371 1.60 -64.60 -13.50
CA LEU A 371 2.97 -64.96 -13.87
C LEU A 371 3.63 -63.95 -14.83
N ALA A 372 2.86 -63.00 -15.35
CA ALA A 372 3.34 -62.03 -16.32
C ALA A 372 4.32 -61.04 -15.67
N GLN A 373 5.56 -61.05 -16.13
CA GLN A 373 6.60 -60.10 -15.73
C GLN A 373 6.63 -58.86 -16.64
N PRO A 374 7.03 -57.69 -16.12
CA PRO A 374 7.17 -56.47 -16.91
C PRO A 374 8.26 -56.60 -17.98
N ASP A 375 8.04 -56.00 -19.15
CA ASP A 375 9.06 -55.96 -20.20
C ASP A 375 10.26 -55.12 -19.80
N GLU A 376 11.41 -55.38 -20.44
CA GLU A 376 12.65 -54.62 -20.25
C GLU A 376 12.45 -53.10 -20.47
N GLU A 377 11.57 -52.70 -21.40
CA GLU A 377 11.21 -51.30 -21.62
C GLU A 377 10.41 -50.71 -20.47
N THR A 378 9.52 -51.48 -19.85
CA THR A 378 8.71 -51.04 -18.70
C THR A 378 9.58 -50.94 -17.44
N LEU A 379 10.48 -51.89 -17.24
CA LEU A 379 11.43 -51.93 -16.12
C LEU A 379 12.32 -50.67 -16.05
N ARG A 380 12.71 -50.09 -17.20
CA ARG A 380 13.53 -48.86 -17.25
C ARG A 380 12.93 -47.66 -16.52
N TRP A 381 11.61 -47.55 -16.51
CA TRP A 381 10.89 -46.41 -15.94
C TRP A 381 10.43 -46.64 -14.50
N LEU A 382 10.61 -47.87 -14.00
CA LEU A 382 10.20 -48.26 -12.66
C LEU A 382 11.37 -48.16 -11.66
N PRO A 383 11.09 -47.96 -10.37
CA PRO A 383 12.08 -48.06 -9.31
C PRO A 383 12.74 -49.45 -9.29
N LYS A 384 14.03 -49.52 -8.94
CA LYS A 384 14.77 -50.79 -8.82
C LYS A 384 14.10 -51.79 -7.86
N SER A 385 13.43 -51.29 -6.83
CA SER A 385 12.69 -52.10 -5.86
C SER A 385 11.45 -52.79 -6.45
N TRP A 386 10.95 -52.36 -7.61
CA TRP A 386 9.75 -52.88 -8.25
C TRP A 386 10.06 -53.83 -9.42
N HIS A 387 11.34 -54.12 -9.68
CA HIS A 387 11.75 -54.95 -10.82
C HIS A 387 11.33 -56.41 -10.66
N ASP A 388 11.20 -56.89 -9.43
CA ASP A 388 10.82 -58.27 -9.10
C ASP A 388 9.29 -58.45 -8.97
N TRP A 389 8.50 -57.39 -9.21
CA TRP A 389 7.04 -57.39 -9.03
C TRP A 389 6.32 -57.92 -10.27
N SER A 390 5.17 -58.55 -10.06
CA SER A 390 4.28 -59.00 -11.15
C SER A 390 3.58 -57.82 -11.84
N LEU A 391 3.15 -58.01 -13.10
CA LEU A 391 2.42 -56.97 -13.85
C LEU A 391 1.12 -56.54 -13.16
N VAL A 392 0.46 -57.44 -12.43
CA VAL A 392 -0.77 -57.14 -11.66
C VAL A 392 -0.44 -56.24 -10.47
N GLU A 393 0.61 -56.56 -9.72
CA GLU A 393 1.08 -55.71 -8.61
C GLU A 393 1.43 -54.31 -9.14
N ILE A 394 2.24 -54.23 -10.20
CA ILE A 394 2.62 -52.95 -10.81
C ILE A 394 1.37 -52.17 -11.27
N HIS A 395 0.38 -52.83 -11.88
CA HIS A 395 -0.86 -52.18 -12.31
C HIS A 395 -1.64 -51.56 -11.15
N ASP A 396 -1.88 -52.32 -10.08
CA ASP A 396 -2.61 -51.86 -8.90
C ASP A 396 -1.85 -50.72 -8.20
N HIS A 397 -0.53 -50.78 -8.20
CA HIS A 397 0.34 -49.74 -7.62
C HIS A 397 0.36 -48.45 -8.43
N LEU A 398 0.38 -48.52 -9.76
CA LEU A 398 0.25 -47.34 -10.62
C LEU A 398 -1.15 -46.71 -10.48
N ARG A 399 -2.20 -47.54 -10.35
CA ARG A 399 -3.56 -47.07 -10.11
C ARG A 399 -3.70 -46.35 -8.76
N PHE A 400 -3.05 -46.87 -7.73
CA PHE A 400 -2.96 -46.24 -6.41
C PHE A 400 -2.22 -44.89 -6.48
N ALA A 401 -1.04 -44.86 -7.11
CA ALA A 401 -0.23 -43.65 -7.27
C ALA A 401 -0.93 -42.55 -8.10
N ARG A 402 -1.81 -42.92 -9.04
CA ARG A 402 -2.60 -41.96 -9.84
C ARG A 402 -3.67 -41.23 -9.03
N ARG A 403 -4.26 -41.91 -8.04
CA ARG A 403 -5.46 -41.43 -7.32
C ARG A 403 -5.17 -40.73 -6.00
N LEU A 404 -4.02 -41.02 -5.37
CA LEU A 404 -3.71 -40.52 -4.03
C LEU A 404 -2.45 -39.66 -4.03
N THR A 405 -2.60 -38.39 -3.64
CA THR A 405 -1.47 -37.49 -3.43
C THR A 405 -0.72 -37.83 -2.13
N SER A 406 0.55 -37.45 -2.01
CA SER A 406 1.32 -37.65 -0.77
C SER A 406 0.65 -36.99 0.44
N ASP A 407 0.03 -35.83 0.23
CA ASP A 407 -0.70 -35.10 1.27
C ASP A 407 -2.01 -35.78 1.65
N GLU A 408 -2.70 -36.43 0.71
CA GLU A 408 -3.85 -37.29 1.02
C GLU A 408 -3.45 -38.54 1.79
N VAL A 409 -2.35 -39.19 1.40
CA VAL A 409 -1.83 -40.34 2.14
C VAL A 409 -1.42 -39.92 3.55
N GLN A 410 -0.74 -38.78 3.72
CA GLN A 410 -0.40 -38.23 5.04
C GLN A 410 -1.63 -37.79 5.82
N ARG A 411 -2.64 -37.19 5.18
CA ARG A 411 -3.93 -36.83 5.82
C ARG A 411 -4.67 -38.07 6.31
N ARG A 412 -4.70 -39.14 5.51
CA ARG A 412 -5.31 -40.43 5.85
C ARG A 412 -4.52 -41.17 6.93
N LEU A 413 -3.19 -41.16 6.87
CA LEU A 413 -2.34 -41.67 7.96
C LEU A 413 -2.51 -40.85 9.24
N HIS A 414 -2.67 -39.53 9.14
CA HIS A 414 -2.93 -38.66 10.27
C HIS A 414 -4.31 -38.94 10.87
N SER A 415 -5.35 -39.14 10.04
CA SER A 415 -6.70 -39.47 10.51
C SER A 415 -6.79 -40.87 11.13
N LEU A 416 -5.93 -41.80 10.70
CA LEU A 416 -5.71 -43.08 11.39
C LEU A 416 -4.99 -42.86 12.73
N ARG A 417 -3.77 -42.31 12.72
CA ARG A 417 -2.92 -42.16 13.92
C ARG A 417 -3.52 -41.24 14.99
N ARG A 418 -4.34 -40.28 14.59
CA ARG A 418 -5.06 -39.34 15.45
C ARG A 418 -6.46 -39.15 14.88
N PRO A 419 -7.48 -39.86 15.38
CA PRO A 419 -8.88 -39.59 15.02
C PRO A 419 -9.32 -38.25 15.64
N ALA A 420 -8.88 -37.13 15.08
CA ALA A 420 -9.40 -35.81 15.39
C ALA A 420 -10.61 -35.55 14.47
N GLY A 421 -11.76 -35.24 15.05
CA GLY A 421 -12.98 -34.97 14.29
C GLY A 421 -12.81 -33.80 13.31
N VAL A 422 -13.42 -33.91 12.14
CA VAL A 422 -13.53 -32.82 11.16
C VAL A 422 -14.43 -31.73 11.75
N PRO A 423 -14.15 -30.42 11.56
CA PRO A 423 -14.98 -29.33 12.07
C PRO A 423 -16.47 -29.45 11.65
N GLU A 424 -16.72 -30.01 10.48
CA GLU A 424 -18.06 -30.27 9.94
C GLU A 424 -18.84 -31.32 10.74
N ASP A 425 -18.17 -32.36 11.27
CA ASP A 425 -18.79 -33.36 12.15
C ASP A 425 -19.08 -32.79 13.54
N THR A 426 -18.21 -31.90 14.05
CA THR A 426 -18.50 -31.14 15.29
C THR A 426 -19.62 -30.14 15.09
N ALA A 427 -19.79 -29.55 13.91
CA ALA A 427 -20.88 -28.64 13.59
C ALA A 427 -22.23 -29.38 13.54
N LEU A 428 -22.27 -30.59 12.97
CA LEU A 428 -23.44 -31.48 12.98
C LEU A 428 -23.78 -31.96 14.40
N CYS A 429 -22.77 -32.27 15.23
CA CYS A 429 -22.98 -32.60 16.65
C CYS A 429 -23.53 -31.41 17.46
N LEU A 430 -23.02 -30.20 17.23
CA LEU A 430 -23.54 -28.97 17.87
C LEU A 430 -24.96 -28.63 17.42
N MET A 431 -25.30 -28.88 16.15
CA MET A 431 -26.66 -28.75 15.62
C MET A 431 -27.62 -29.80 16.23
N SER A 432 -27.11 -30.98 16.62
CA SER A 432 -27.90 -32.01 17.32
C SER A 432 -28.06 -31.79 18.83
N GLY A 433 -27.29 -30.87 19.42
CA GLY A 433 -27.32 -30.52 20.85
C GLY A 433 -28.56 -29.72 21.29
N TRP A 434 -29.47 -29.40 20.37
CA TRP A 434 -30.69 -28.63 20.62
C TRP A 434 -31.93 -29.53 20.84
N SER A 435 -31.73 -30.81 21.15
CA SER A 435 -32.80 -31.76 21.52
C SER A 435 -32.64 -32.23 22.98
N PRO A 436 -33.66 -32.10 23.84
CA PRO A 436 -33.57 -32.51 25.23
C PRO A 436 -34.01 -33.98 25.36
N LEU A 437 -33.06 -34.93 25.33
CA LEU A 437 -33.12 -36.29 25.92
C LEU A 437 -31.84 -37.09 25.51
N ALA A 438 -31.06 -37.57 26.48
CA ALA A 438 -29.73 -38.20 26.32
C ALA A 438 -29.77 -39.68 25.86
N PRO A 439 -28.67 -40.24 25.30
CA PRO A 439 -27.64 -40.94 26.12
C PRO A 439 -26.19 -40.67 25.63
N PRO A 440 -25.10 -41.18 26.26
CA PRO A 440 -23.73 -40.89 25.81
C PRO A 440 -23.47 -41.68 24.53
N LEU A 441 -23.77 -41.08 23.40
CA LEU A 441 -23.50 -41.69 22.11
C LEU A 441 -22.01 -41.54 21.85
N LEU A 442 -21.28 -42.62 22.15
CA LEU A 442 -19.93 -42.84 21.64
C LEU A 442 -19.96 -42.62 20.13
N THR A 443 -19.50 -41.46 19.68
CA THR A 443 -19.37 -41.19 18.25
C THR A 443 -18.42 -42.22 17.64
N THR A 444 -18.54 -42.50 16.34
CA THR A 444 -17.62 -43.39 15.61
C THR A 444 -16.16 -43.01 15.84
N SER A 445 -15.85 -41.71 16.00
CA SER A 445 -14.53 -41.23 16.42
C SER A 445 -14.14 -41.62 17.84
N THR A 446 -15.07 -41.57 18.80
CA THR A 446 -14.83 -41.98 20.20
C THR A 446 -14.60 -43.49 20.31
N ILE A 447 -15.38 -44.30 19.57
CA ILE A 447 -15.21 -45.77 19.51
C ILE A 447 -13.82 -46.12 18.95
N GLN A 448 -13.42 -45.45 17.86
CA GLN A 448 -12.13 -45.71 17.22
C GLN A 448 -10.95 -45.24 18.08
N GLN A 449 -11.09 -44.13 18.81
CA GLN A 449 -10.09 -43.66 19.77
C GLN A 449 -9.95 -44.61 20.97
N ILE A 450 -11.06 -45.14 21.51
CA ILE A 450 -11.07 -46.17 22.56
C ILE A 450 -10.43 -47.47 22.06
N ALA A 451 -10.67 -47.85 20.80
CA ALA A 451 -10.03 -49.02 20.19
C ALA A 451 -8.51 -48.85 20.08
N TRP A 452 -8.01 -47.65 19.75
CA TRP A 452 -6.57 -47.36 19.72
C TRP A 452 -5.94 -47.37 21.11
N THR A 453 -6.58 -46.75 22.10
CA THR A 453 -6.02 -46.65 23.48
C THR A 453 -5.99 -47.99 24.21
N ASN A 454 -6.89 -48.93 23.87
CA ASN A 454 -6.95 -50.27 24.46
C ASN A 454 -6.31 -51.36 23.57
N GLY A 455 -5.69 -51.02 22.43
CA GLY A 455 -5.03 -51.97 21.55
C GLY A 455 -5.96 -52.84 20.68
N TRP A 456 -7.26 -52.52 20.62
CA TRP A 456 -8.25 -53.22 19.79
C TRP A 456 -8.27 -52.76 18.32
N ALA A 457 -7.46 -51.75 17.96
CA ALA A 457 -7.30 -51.25 16.59
C ALA A 457 -6.81 -52.32 15.59
N GLU A 458 -6.28 -53.44 16.08
CA GLU A 458 -5.89 -54.61 15.27
C GLU A 458 -7.09 -55.43 14.76
N GLN A 459 -8.30 -55.22 15.27
CA GLN A 459 -9.48 -56.06 14.97
C GLN A 459 -10.62 -55.30 14.27
N LEU A 460 -10.52 -53.97 14.13
CA LEU A 460 -11.58 -53.13 13.59
C LEU A 460 -11.10 -52.30 12.39
N PRO A 461 -11.88 -52.20 11.30
CA PRO A 461 -11.60 -51.28 10.20
C PRO A 461 -11.81 -49.82 10.65
N PRO A 462 -11.18 -48.83 10.00
CA PRO A 462 -11.33 -47.43 10.36
C PRO A 462 -12.76 -46.93 10.11
N LEU A 463 -13.48 -46.67 11.19
CA LEU A 463 -14.88 -46.26 11.24
C LEU A 463 -15.09 -44.76 10.96
N THR A 464 -14.03 -43.95 11.01
CA THR A 464 -14.03 -42.50 10.74
C THR A 464 -13.84 -42.15 9.27
N TRP A 465 -13.59 -43.12 8.40
CA TRP A 465 -13.29 -42.89 6.99
C TRP A 465 -14.56 -42.84 6.12
N SER A 466 -14.62 -41.85 5.23
CA SER A 466 -15.76 -41.65 4.34
C SER A 466 -15.80 -42.67 3.19
N SER A 467 -16.95 -42.82 2.53
CA SER A 467 -17.05 -43.68 1.34
C SER A 467 -16.15 -43.23 0.18
N SER A 468 -15.77 -41.95 0.14
CA SER A 468 -14.74 -41.42 -0.76
C SER A 468 -13.33 -41.86 -0.37
N ASP A 469 -13.01 -41.93 0.93
CA ASP A 469 -11.68 -42.39 1.38
C ASP A 469 -11.41 -43.84 1.02
N TRP A 470 -12.45 -44.66 1.03
CA TRP A 470 -12.37 -46.07 0.61
C TRP A 470 -12.23 -46.24 -0.91
N ARG A 471 -12.91 -45.41 -1.69
CA ARG A 471 -13.00 -45.53 -3.17
C ARG A 471 -11.65 -45.53 -3.89
N ASP A 472 -10.65 -44.86 -3.31
CA ASP A 472 -9.34 -44.67 -3.94
C ASP A 472 -8.32 -45.76 -3.57
N LEU A 473 -8.67 -46.66 -2.64
CA LEU A 473 -7.82 -47.77 -2.20
C LEU A 473 -8.10 -49.06 -2.97
N PRO A 474 -7.16 -50.03 -2.99
CA PRO A 474 -7.41 -51.34 -3.56
C PRO A 474 -8.61 -52.00 -2.86
N ALA A 475 -9.46 -52.71 -3.61
CA ALA A 475 -10.61 -53.43 -3.06
C ALA A 475 -10.20 -54.42 -1.95
N SER A 476 -9.00 -55.00 -2.07
CA SER A 476 -8.40 -55.89 -1.07
C SER A 476 -8.11 -55.22 0.29
N TRP A 477 -8.08 -53.88 0.36
CA TRP A 477 -7.78 -53.13 1.58
C TRP A 477 -9.03 -52.70 2.35
N HIS A 478 -10.22 -52.80 1.74
CA HIS A 478 -11.47 -52.30 2.32
C HIS A 478 -11.90 -53.01 3.61
N ASN A 479 -11.37 -54.21 3.88
CA ASN A 479 -11.70 -55.04 5.04
C ASN A 479 -10.52 -55.22 6.01
N LEU A 480 -9.43 -54.47 5.85
CA LEU A 480 -8.26 -54.58 6.73
C LEU A 480 -8.48 -53.81 8.04
N ALA A 481 -7.96 -54.36 9.13
CA ALA A 481 -7.93 -53.66 10.42
C ALA A 481 -7.11 -52.37 10.35
N ALA A 482 -7.47 -51.37 11.16
CA ALA A 482 -6.86 -50.04 11.14
C ALA A 482 -5.33 -50.08 11.33
N ALA A 483 -4.81 -50.96 12.19
CA ALA A 483 -3.37 -51.13 12.38
C ALA A 483 -2.65 -51.72 11.14
N GLU A 484 -3.26 -52.70 10.47
CA GLU A 484 -2.69 -53.29 9.24
C GLU A 484 -2.83 -52.32 8.06
N LEU A 485 -3.91 -51.55 8.02
CA LEU A 485 -4.16 -50.52 7.01
C LEU A 485 -3.21 -49.33 7.21
N GLU A 486 -2.90 -48.94 8.45
CA GLU A 486 -1.83 -48.00 8.78
C GLU A 486 -0.47 -48.53 8.37
N ARG A 487 -0.15 -49.80 8.69
CA ARG A 487 1.11 -50.45 8.28
C ARG A 487 1.27 -50.41 6.76
N ARG A 488 0.22 -50.81 6.03
CA ARG A 488 0.21 -50.82 4.57
C ARG A 488 0.24 -49.43 3.97
N LEU A 489 -0.39 -48.43 4.57
CA LEU A 489 -0.29 -47.03 4.11
C LEU A 489 1.04 -46.37 4.47
N THR A 490 1.65 -46.77 5.58
CA THR A 490 2.99 -46.32 5.96
C THR A 490 4.00 -46.91 4.98
N GLN A 491 3.90 -48.21 4.71
CA GLN A 491 4.64 -48.88 3.65
C GLN A 491 4.29 -48.30 2.26
N ALA A 492 3.02 -47.89 2.04
CA ALA A 492 2.53 -47.15 0.87
C ALA A 492 3.28 -45.83 0.67
N SER A 493 3.38 -45.04 1.73
CA SER A 493 4.03 -43.75 1.72
C SER A 493 5.53 -43.84 1.44
N GLU A 494 6.17 -44.94 1.86
CA GLU A 494 7.59 -45.20 1.64
C GLU A 494 7.89 -45.80 0.25
N HIS A 495 7.10 -46.78 -0.19
CA HIS A 495 7.39 -47.58 -1.39
C HIS A 495 6.55 -47.20 -2.62
N TYR A 496 5.37 -46.61 -2.45
CA TYR A 496 4.34 -46.37 -3.48
C TYR A 496 4.12 -44.90 -3.77
N SER A 497 5.15 -44.09 -3.55
CA SER A 497 5.07 -42.65 -3.76
C SER A 497 5.26 -42.30 -5.24
N LEU A 498 4.44 -41.38 -5.73
CA LEU A 498 4.68 -40.65 -7.00
C LEU A 498 6.12 -40.11 -7.07
N LEU A 499 6.70 -39.75 -5.92
CA LEU A 499 8.07 -39.31 -5.78
C LEU A 499 9.10 -40.41 -6.08
N ALA A 500 8.84 -41.67 -5.74
CA ALA A 500 9.74 -42.79 -6.08
C ALA A 500 9.76 -43.04 -7.60
N LEU A 501 8.59 -42.98 -8.24
CA LEU A 501 8.47 -43.03 -9.71
C LEU A 501 9.19 -41.83 -10.36
N GLY A 502 8.93 -40.62 -9.85
CA GLY A 502 9.63 -39.40 -10.28
C GLY A 502 11.14 -39.50 -10.13
N ARG A 503 11.65 -40.12 -9.05
CA ARG A 503 13.08 -40.35 -8.83
C ARG A 503 13.66 -41.37 -9.82
N ALA A 504 12.92 -42.44 -10.14
CA ALA A 504 13.35 -43.40 -11.15
C ALA A 504 13.51 -42.73 -12.53
N VAL A 505 12.57 -41.87 -12.88
CA VAL A 505 12.59 -41.12 -14.15
C VAL A 505 13.67 -40.05 -14.14
N ASN A 506 13.85 -39.37 -13.01
CA ASN A 506 14.95 -38.43 -12.82
C ASN A 506 16.33 -39.12 -12.91
N ALA A 507 16.46 -40.38 -12.49
CA ALA A 507 17.68 -41.15 -12.67
C ALA A 507 17.96 -41.45 -14.15
N GLN A 508 16.91 -41.77 -14.94
CA GLN A 508 17.03 -41.92 -16.39
C GLN A 508 17.40 -40.61 -17.09
N LEU A 509 16.88 -39.46 -16.63
CA LEU A 509 17.34 -38.14 -17.09
C LEU A 509 18.84 -37.96 -16.81
N GLY A 510 19.31 -38.38 -15.64
CA GLY A 510 20.73 -38.35 -15.28
C GLY A 510 21.60 -39.19 -16.22
N GLU A 511 21.16 -40.40 -16.60
CA GLU A 511 21.88 -41.22 -17.59
C GLU A 511 21.86 -40.59 -18.99
N LEU A 512 20.76 -39.96 -19.38
CA LEU A 512 20.68 -39.19 -20.63
C LEU A 512 21.67 -38.03 -20.64
N PHE A 513 21.76 -37.25 -19.55
CA PHE A 513 22.75 -36.17 -19.44
C PHE A 513 24.19 -36.70 -19.43
N LYS A 514 24.48 -37.79 -18.71
CA LYS A 514 25.82 -38.42 -18.75
C LYS A 514 26.20 -38.87 -20.16
N GLU A 515 25.25 -39.41 -20.92
CA GLU A 515 25.48 -39.81 -22.30
C GLU A 515 25.71 -38.59 -23.20
N LEU A 516 24.95 -37.50 -23.01
CA LEU A 516 25.19 -36.23 -23.71
C LEU A 516 26.57 -35.66 -23.41
N GLU A 517 27.00 -35.65 -22.14
CA GLU A 517 28.34 -35.22 -21.75
C GLU A 517 29.42 -36.12 -22.37
N ARG A 518 29.23 -37.44 -22.32
CA ARG A 518 30.14 -38.41 -22.95
C ARG A 518 30.27 -38.17 -24.45
N ARG A 519 29.19 -37.82 -25.14
CA ARG A 519 29.19 -37.51 -26.58
C ARG A 519 29.81 -36.15 -26.88
N ALA A 520 29.56 -35.14 -26.06
CA ALA A 520 30.21 -33.83 -26.18
C ALA A 520 31.74 -33.91 -25.99
N ASP A 521 32.22 -34.82 -25.13
CA ASP A 521 33.65 -35.00 -24.87
C ASP A 521 34.35 -35.89 -25.94
N GLN A 522 33.59 -36.60 -26.79
CA GLN A 522 34.14 -37.47 -27.85
C GLN A 522 34.64 -36.67 -29.05
N ARG A 523 35.92 -36.85 -29.40
CA ARG A 523 36.52 -36.28 -30.63
C ARG A 523 36.48 -37.31 -31.75
N HIS A 524 35.75 -37.03 -32.83
CA HIS A 524 35.71 -37.86 -34.03
C HIS A 524 36.53 -37.27 -35.19
N TRP A 525 37.20 -38.14 -35.93
CA TRP A 525 38.01 -37.75 -37.09
C TRP A 525 37.12 -37.30 -38.25
N GLY A 526 37.37 -36.11 -38.79
CA GLY A 526 36.74 -35.62 -40.03
C GLY A 526 35.28 -35.14 -39.93
N ARG A 527 34.67 -35.14 -38.73
CA ARG A 527 33.31 -34.59 -38.52
C ARG A 527 33.36 -33.33 -37.65
N ARG A 528 32.48 -32.37 -37.94
CA ARG A 528 32.41 -31.10 -37.19
C ARG A 528 31.74 -31.32 -35.84
N ILE A 529 32.13 -30.50 -34.87
CA ILE A 529 31.50 -30.41 -33.56
C ILE A 529 30.31 -29.46 -33.66
N TYR A 530 29.11 -29.98 -33.49
CA TYR A 530 27.85 -29.23 -33.59
C TYR A 530 27.13 -29.12 -32.24
N TYR A 531 27.36 -30.08 -31.34
CA TYR A 531 26.91 -30.10 -29.96
C TYR A 531 28.10 -29.92 -29.03
N ARG A 532 27.99 -29.02 -28.04
CA ARG A 532 29.08 -28.71 -27.13
C ARG A 532 28.59 -28.42 -25.72
N ARG A 533 29.36 -28.91 -24.74
CA ARG A 533 29.25 -28.52 -23.34
C ARG A 533 30.13 -27.29 -23.08
N LEU A 534 29.49 -26.17 -22.75
CA LEU A 534 30.12 -24.90 -22.39
C LEU A 534 30.55 -24.89 -20.93
N HIS A 535 31.54 -24.05 -20.64
CA HIS A 535 32.08 -23.88 -19.30
C HIS A 535 31.25 -22.84 -18.54
N VAL A 536 30.75 -23.22 -17.36
CA VAL A 536 30.06 -22.29 -16.45
C VAL A 536 31.05 -21.74 -15.44
N TYR A 537 31.14 -20.41 -15.36
CA TYR A 537 32.03 -19.75 -14.40
C TYR A 537 31.35 -19.61 -13.03
N ASP A 538 32.11 -19.73 -11.93
CA ASP A 538 31.53 -19.47 -10.59
C ASP A 538 31.23 -17.98 -10.37
N GLN A 539 31.93 -17.10 -11.09
CA GLN A 539 31.78 -15.66 -11.01
C GLN A 539 31.85 -15.03 -12.41
N ILE A 540 30.98 -14.07 -12.66
CA ILE A 540 30.96 -13.25 -13.88
C ILE A 540 31.22 -11.78 -13.50
N THR A 541 31.68 -10.99 -14.45
CA THR A 541 31.92 -9.56 -14.23
C THR A 541 30.84 -8.74 -14.93
N LEU A 542 30.04 -8.02 -14.15
CA LEU A 542 29.09 -7.03 -14.64
C LEU A 542 29.80 -5.68 -14.73
N GLU A 543 29.87 -5.10 -15.93
CA GLU A 543 30.41 -3.75 -16.16
C GLU A 543 29.26 -2.79 -16.40
N TYR A 544 29.20 -1.67 -15.68
CA TYR A 544 28.19 -0.65 -15.91
C TYR A 544 28.78 0.77 -15.83
N GLU A 545 28.10 1.69 -16.50
CA GLU A 545 28.42 3.12 -16.46
C GLU A 545 27.14 3.97 -16.44
N GLU A 546 27.23 5.14 -15.82
CA GLU A 546 26.15 6.14 -15.84
C GLU A 546 26.17 6.94 -17.14
N LEU A 547 25.00 7.12 -17.73
CA LEU A 547 24.82 7.94 -18.93
C LEU A 547 24.74 9.42 -18.52
N LEU A 548 25.87 10.11 -18.60
CA LEU A 548 25.99 11.55 -18.37
C LEU A 548 25.46 12.37 -19.56
N THR A 549 24.80 13.49 -19.27
CA THR A 549 24.38 14.48 -20.28
C THR A 549 25.60 15.18 -20.91
N GLU A 550 25.45 15.82 -22.08
CA GLU A 550 26.58 16.48 -22.76
C GLU A 550 27.25 17.58 -21.93
N GLU A 551 26.47 18.34 -21.16
CA GLU A 551 26.98 19.38 -20.27
C GLU A 551 27.79 18.80 -19.10
N GLU A 552 27.34 17.68 -18.54
CA GLU A 552 28.02 16.96 -17.46
C GLU A 552 29.27 16.24 -17.96
N ARG A 553 29.26 15.66 -19.17
CA ARG A 553 30.45 15.04 -19.78
C ARG A 553 31.61 16.01 -19.95
N ARG A 554 31.34 17.32 -20.05
CA ARG A 554 32.37 18.37 -20.06
C ARG A 554 32.99 18.61 -18.67
N ARG A 555 32.29 18.24 -17.59
CA ARG A 555 32.71 18.46 -16.19
C ARG A 555 33.21 17.18 -15.50
N ILE A 556 32.63 16.02 -15.83
CA ILE A 556 32.81 14.74 -15.15
C ILE A 556 33.11 13.66 -16.18
N ARG A 557 34.15 12.85 -15.92
CA ARG A 557 34.49 11.69 -16.75
C ARG A 557 33.59 10.52 -16.34
N ALA A 558 32.95 9.86 -17.30
CA ALA A 558 32.15 8.66 -17.03
C ALA A 558 33.03 7.58 -16.38
N GLN A 559 32.70 7.20 -15.15
CA GLN A 559 33.39 6.13 -14.43
C GLN A 559 32.73 4.80 -14.80
N VAL A 560 33.55 3.87 -15.27
CA VAL A 560 33.12 2.52 -15.59
C VAL A 560 33.39 1.65 -14.37
N GLU A 561 32.34 1.07 -13.81
CA GLU A 561 32.45 0.18 -12.65
C GLU A 561 32.34 -1.28 -13.09
N ARG A 562 33.13 -2.15 -12.45
CA ARG A 562 33.16 -3.59 -12.70
C ARG A 562 32.87 -4.32 -11.41
N LEU A 563 31.79 -5.09 -11.41
CA LEU A 563 31.26 -5.78 -10.25
C LEU A 563 31.27 -7.29 -10.48
N PRO A 564 31.91 -8.06 -9.59
CA PRO A 564 31.78 -9.51 -9.64
C PRO A 564 30.38 -9.95 -9.18
N VAL A 565 29.74 -10.83 -9.95
CA VAL A 565 28.46 -11.47 -9.62
C VAL A 565 28.68 -12.97 -9.51
N ASN A 566 28.38 -13.53 -8.33
CA ASN A 566 28.53 -14.96 -8.09
C ASN A 566 27.34 -15.73 -8.65
N ARG A 567 27.61 -16.94 -9.11
CA ARG A 567 26.57 -17.89 -9.53
C ARG A 567 25.73 -18.31 -8.33
N THR A 568 24.43 -18.48 -8.54
CA THR A 568 23.56 -19.05 -7.53
C THR A 568 23.91 -20.53 -7.34
N PRO A 569 24.12 -21.01 -6.09
CA PRO A 569 24.52 -22.40 -5.85
C PRO A 569 23.53 -23.40 -6.45
N GLY A 570 24.01 -24.31 -7.30
CA GLY A 570 23.20 -25.37 -7.90
C GLY A 570 22.32 -24.94 -9.09
N SER A 571 22.43 -23.69 -9.57
CA SER A 571 21.76 -23.25 -10.80
C SER A 571 22.74 -22.67 -11.82
N PHE A 572 22.23 -22.38 -13.02
CA PHE A 572 22.97 -21.71 -14.09
C PHE A 572 22.68 -20.20 -14.15
N GLU A 573 22.18 -19.63 -13.05
CA GLU A 573 21.73 -18.25 -12.96
C GLU A 573 22.67 -17.40 -12.11
N TYR A 574 22.98 -16.22 -12.62
CA TYR A 574 23.62 -15.13 -11.88
C TYR A 574 22.59 -14.05 -11.64
N ARG A 575 22.43 -13.66 -10.38
CA ARG A 575 21.47 -12.64 -9.96
C ARG A 575 22.21 -11.45 -9.38
N TYR A 576 21.97 -10.29 -9.96
CA TYR A 576 22.46 -9.02 -9.45
C TYR A 576 21.30 -8.03 -9.34
N GLU A 577 21.28 -7.19 -8.31
CA GLU A 577 20.21 -6.22 -8.10
C GLU A 577 20.80 -4.82 -8.06
N PHE A 578 20.43 -4.01 -9.05
CA PHE A 578 20.73 -2.58 -9.02
C PHE A 578 19.76 -1.91 -8.04
N ARG A 579 20.29 -1.28 -7.00
CA ARG A 579 19.49 -0.51 -6.04
C ARG A 579 19.68 0.98 -6.25
N ARG A 580 18.62 1.76 -5.96
CA ARG A 580 18.63 3.24 -5.98
C ARG A 580 19.11 3.81 -7.32
N ILE A 581 18.45 3.42 -8.42
CA ILE A 581 18.79 3.91 -9.75
C ILE A 581 18.21 5.32 -9.95
N GLU A 582 19.01 6.35 -9.71
CA GLU A 582 18.60 7.75 -9.91
C GLU A 582 18.90 8.28 -11.32
N ARG A 583 19.90 7.69 -11.99
CA ARG A 583 20.36 8.11 -13.32
C ARG A 583 20.27 6.97 -14.33
N PRO A 584 20.01 7.28 -15.61
CA PRO A 584 20.05 6.27 -16.65
C PRO A 584 21.45 5.66 -16.72
N ARG A 585 21.52 4.33 -16.85
CA ARG A 585 22.76 3.56 -16.85
C ARG A 585 22.78 2.61 -18.03
N ARG A 586 23.97 2.25 -18.51
CA ARG A 586 24.13 1.10 -19.40
C ARG A 586 25.07 0.09 -18.78
N PHE A 587 24.82 -1.18 -19.03
CA PHE A 587 25.62 -2.27 -18.49
C PHE A 587 25.81 -3.38 -19.52
N ARG A 588 26.85 -4.17 -19.32
CA ARG A 588 27.13 -5.40 -20.07
C ARG A 588 27.81 -6.41 -19.15
N VAL A 589 27.83 -7.66 -19.58
CA VAL A 589 28.28 -8.78 -18.76
C VAL A 589 29.41 -9.52 -19.45
N PHE A 590 30.42 -9.89 -18.68
CA PHE A 590 31.60 -10.62 -19.09
C PHE A 590 31.70 -11.95 -18.36
N ALA A 591 31.97 -13.01 -19.11
CA ALA A 591 32.33 -14.31 -18.56
C ALA A 591 33.39 -14.97 -19.47
N GLY A 592 34.64 -15.01 -19.02
CA GLY A 592 35.74 -15.50 -19.86
C GLY A 592 35.90 -14.68 -21.14
N ASP A 593 35.64 -15.32 -22.28
CA ASP A 593 35.68 -14.74 -23.64
C ASP A 593 34.31 -14.23 -24.12
N ALA A 594 33.22 -14.51 -23.39
CA ALA A 594 31.89 -14.06 -23.74
C ALA A 594 31.61 -12.65 -23.23
N VAL A 595 31.11 -11.80 -24.13
CA VAL A 595 30.73 -10.41 -23.84
C VAL A 595 29.35 -10.16 -24.42
N THR A 596 28.44 -9.65 -23.59
CA THR A 596 27.10 -9.27 -24.04
C THR A 596 27.11 -7.88 -24.69
N PRO A 597 26.13 -7.55 -25.55
CA PRO A 597 25.93 -6.16 -25.98
C PRO A 597 25.61 -5.25 -24.79
N TRP A 598 25.64 -3.94 -25.02
CA TRP A 598 25.22 -2.94 -24.04
C TRP A 598 23.70 -2.94 -23.87
N TYR A 599 23.25 -3.12 -22.63
CA TYR A 599 21.85 -2.97 -22.23
C TYR A 599 21.65 -1.65 -21.51
N HIS A 600 20.50 -1.01 -21.71
CA HIS A 600 20.19 0.30 -21.13
C HIS A 600 19.08 0.21 -20.08
N ILE A 601 19.31 0.87 -18.95
CA ILE A 601 18.33 1.09 -17.89
C ILE A 601 17.98 2.58 -17.93
N ASP A 602 16.76 2.89 -18.37
CA ASP A 602 16.28 4.27 -18.47
C ASP A 602 15.54 4.65 -17.20
N VAL A 603 15.92 5.76 -16.58
CA VAL A 603 15.21 6.27 -15.39
C VAL A 603 14.00 7.09 -15.83
N ARG A 604 12.84 6.71 -15.32
CA ARG A 604 11.56 7.37 -15.61
C ARG A 604 10.98 7.96 -14.33
N PRO A 605 10.32 9.13 -14.39
CA PRO A 605 9.67 9.69 -13.22
C PRO A 605 8.49 8.81 -12.78
N LEU A 606 8.29 8.69 -11.47
CA LEU A 606 7.14 7.98 -10.90
C LEU A 606 5.83 8.73 -11.20
N PRO A 607 4.71 8.04 -11.49
CA PRO A 607 3.40 8.69 -11.53
C PRO A 607 3.04 9.17 -10.13
N THR A 608 2.82 10.47 -9.96
CA THR A 608 2.52 11.10 -8.67
C THR A 608 1.27 11.96 -8.77
N LEU A 609 0.63 12.24 -7.63
CA LEU A 609 -0.44 13.23 -7.53
C LEU A 609 0.15 14.63 -7.67
N ARG A 610 -0.37 15.40 -8.63
CA ARG A 610 -0.09 16.83 -8.82
C ARG A 610 -0.99 17.67 -7.94
N GLU A 611 -2.27 17.30 -7.84
CA GLU A 611 -3.28 18.05 -7.09
C GLU A 611 -4.36 17.08 -6.58
N LEU A 612 -4.89 17.36 -5.39
CA LEU A 612 -6.03 16.65 -4.81
C LEU A 612 -7.04 17.66 -4.26
N LEU A 613 -8.16 17.81 -4.95
CA LEU A 613 -9.29 18.63 -4.53
C LEU A 613 -10.32 17.76 -3.81
N ARG A 614 -10.85 18.26 -2.69
CA ARG A 614 -11.93 17.59 -1.96
C ARG A 614 -13.16 18.48 -1.83
N TRP A 615 -14.33 17.86 -1.87
CA TRP A 615 -15.61 18.43 -1.45
C TRP A 615 -16.16 17.58 -0.32
N HIS A 616 -16.67 18.23 0.70
CA HIS A 616 -17.39 17.61 1.79
C HIS A 616 -18.85 17.94 1.62
N ARG A 617 -19.71 16.94 1.59
CA ARG A 617 -21.13 17.11 1.77
C ARG A 617 -21.43 16.78 3.22
N GLU A 618 -21.51 17.81 4.04
CA GLU A 618 -21.65 17.73 5.49
C GLU A 618 -23.14 17.70 5.87
N PRO A 619 -23.53 16.92 6.90
CA PRO A 619 -24.89 16.94 7.40
C PRO A 619 -25.34 18.34 7.82
N GLY A 620 -26.61 18.68 7.57
CA GLY A 620 -27.15 20.02 7.82
C GLY A 620 -27.13 20.45 9.29
N TYR A 621 -27.23 19.50 10.24
CA TYR A 621 -27.28 19.79 11.68
C TYR A 621 -26.03 20.54 12.18
N LEU A 622 -24.85 20.26 11.61
CA LEU A 622 -23.58 20.95 11.89
C LEU A 622 -23.60 22.44 11.51
N HIS A 623 -24.53 22.85 10.63
CA HIS A 623 -24.63 24.21 10.10
C HIS A 623 -25.96 24.88 10.47
N ASN A 624 -26.69 24.33 11.44
CA ASN A 624 -28.03 24.78 11.81
C ASN A 624 -28.98 24.87 10.59
N SER A 625 -28.88 23.89 9.68
CA SER A 625 -29.64 23.76 8.43
C SER A 625 -30.33 22.39 8.37
N SER A 626 -31.49 22.28 7.71
CA SER A 626 -32.11 20.99 7.39
C SER A 626 -31.48 20.33 6.15
N ASP A 627 -30.92 21.15 5.26
CA ASP A 627 -30.28 20.68 4.03
C ASP A 627 -28.80 20.35 4.25
N TRP A 628 -28.31 19.34 3.52
CA TRP A 628 -26.88 19.04 3.41
C TRP A 628 -26.10 20.24 2.87
N VAL A 629 -24.97 20.54 3.50
CA VAL A 629 -24.12 21.67 3.10
C VAL A 629 -22.89 21.15 2.38
N GLU A 630 -22.70 21.57 1.12
CA GLU A 630 -21.46 21.28 0.40
C GLU A 630 -20.37 22.33 0.72
N ARG A 631 -19.25 21.86 1.27
CA ARG A 631 -18.00 22.63 1.41
C ARG A 631 -16.98 22.19 0.36
N GLY A 632 -16.49 23.12 -0.44
CA GLY A 632 -15.39 22.90 -1.37
C GLY A 632 -15.44 23.80 -2.61
N PRO A 633 -14.42 23.75 -3.48
CA PRO A 633 -13.26 22.85 -3.44
C PRO A 633 -12.24 23.25 -2.35
N ILE A 634 -11.79 22.28 -1.56
CA ILE A 634 -10.67 22.43 -0.61
C ILE A 634 -9.44 21.79 -1.23
N VAL A 635 -8.38 22.57 -1.43
CA VAL A 635 -7.08 22.04 -1.90
C VAL A 635 -6.43 21.27 -0.76
N THR A 636 -6.20 19.97 -0.95
CA THR A 636 -5.54 19.14 0.06
C THR A 636 -4.03 19.27 -0.11
N ALA A 637 -3.33 19.65 0.97
CA ALA A 637 -1.88 19.76 0.95
C ALA A 637 -1.25 18.39 0.68
N LEU A 638 -0.48 18.29 -0.39
CA LEU A 638 0.33 17.13 -0.69
C LEU A 638 1.66 17.28 0.06
N GLU A 639 1.69 16.89 1.33
CA GLU A 639 2.95 16.89 2.09
C GLU A 639 4.00 15.99 1.43
N GLY A 640 5.28 16.34 1.60
CA GLY A 640 6.41 15.60 1.03
C GLY A 640 6.54 14.15 1.54
N GLY A 641 5.75 13.76 2.55
CA GLY A 641 5.64 12.38 3.03
C GLY A 641 4.79 11.49 2.10
N GLN A 642 4.81 10.17 2.30
CA GLN A 642 4.00 9.21 1.52
C GLN A 642 2.51 9.17 1.90
N GLU A 643 2.08 9.99 2.85
CA GLU A 643 0.73 9.99 3.42
C GLU A 643 0.07 11.36 3.24
N ILE A 644 -1.20 11.35 2.87
CA ILE A 644 -2.07 12.52 2.79
C ILE A 644 -3.06 12.38 3.95
N ARG A 645 -3.09 13.36 4.85
CA ARG A 645 -3.97 13.35 6.02
C ARG A 645 -4.89 14.56 5.99
N PHE A 646 -6.17 14.35 6.24
CA PHE A 646 -7.10 15.43 6.49
C PHE A 646 -8.23 15.01 7.42
N ASP A 647 -8.82 16.01 8.08
CA ASP A 647 -9.93 15.82 8.99
C ASP A 647 -11.27 16.09 8.26
N ALA A 648 -12.31 15.35 8.64
CA ALA A 648 -13.67 15.56 8.18
C ALA A 648 -14.69 15.18 9.28
N PRO A 649 -15.82 15.91 9.43
CA PRO A 649 -16.86 15.56 10.41
C PRO A 649 -17.47 14.19 10.13
N ILE A 650 -17.85 13.46 11.19
CA ILE A 650 -18.59 12.20 11.09
C ILE A 650 -19.88 12.41 10.27
N GLY A 651 -20.24 11.42 9.44
CA GLY A 651 -21.43 11.48 8.58
C GLY A 651 -21.23 12.23 7.26
N SER A 652 -20.11 12.93 7.08
CA SER A 652 -19.84 13.66 5.83
C SER A 652 -19.57 12.71 4.66
N GLN A 653 -20.18 12.96 3.50
CA GLN A 653 -19.82 12.29 2.25
C GLN A 653 -18.68 13.05 1.57
N ILE A 654 -17.63 12.34 1.18
CA ILE A 654 -16.40 12.96 0.66
C ILE A 654 -16.28 12.66 -0.83
N ARG A 655 -16.15 13.72 -1.63
CA ARG A 655 -15.82 13.63 -3.07
C ARG A 655 -14.40 14.12 -3.28
N LEU A 656 -13.58 13.29 -3.93
CA LEU A 656 -12.19 13.59 -4.27
C LEU A 656 -12.05 13.73 -5.79
N LEU A 657 -11.34 14.78 -6.24
CA LEU A 657 -10.87 14.92 -7.61
C LEU A 657 -9.35 15.02 -7.56
N ALA A 658 -8.69 14.07 -8.19
CA ALA A 658 -7.25 13.95 -8.19
C ALA A 658 -6.71 14.16 -9.61
N ARG A 659 -5.61 14.88 -9.72
CA ARG A 659 -4.85 15.07 -10.95
C ARG A 659 -3.45 14.51 -10.79
N THR A 660 -2.98 13.70 -11.74
CA THR A 660 -1.66 13.08 -11.73
C THR A 660 -0.67 13.80 -12.64
N THR A 661 0.61 13.55 -12.44
CA THR A 661 1.71 14.07 -13.29
C THR A 661 1.82 13.37 -14.64
N LYS A 662 1.27 12.15 -14.74
CA LYS A 662 1.25 11.31 -15.94
C LYS A 662 -0.14 10.71 -16.16
N PRO A 663 -0.52 10.39 -17.41
CA PRO A 663 -1.73 9.63 -17.69
C PRO A 663 -1.62 8.21 -17.11
N LEU A 664 -2.69 7.76 -16.46
CA LEU A 664 -2.74 6.44 -15.80
C LEU A 664 -3.43 5.42 -16.70
N GLN A 665 -2.88 4.21 -16.76
CA GLN A 665 -3.53 3.06 -17.38
C GLN A 665 -4.51 2.38 -16.41
N ALA A 666 -4.10 2.27 -15.14
CA ALA A 666 -4.91 1.65 -14.10
C ALA A 666 -4.76 2.40 -12.76
N LEU A 667 -5.87 2.43 -12.02
CA LEU A 667 -5.97 3.00 -10.68
C LEU A 667 -6.64 1.96 -9.77
N GLU A 668 -6.00 1.67 -8.64
CA GLU A 668 -6.53 0.75 -7.63
C GLU A 668 -6.60 1.49 -6.28
N ILE A 669 -7.73 1.36 -5.57
CA ILE A 669 -7.97 1.98 -4.26
C ILE A 669 -8.29 0.86 -3.27
N ALA A 670 -7.34 0.55 -2.39
CA ALA A 670 -7.45 -0.53 -1.41
C ALA A 670 -7.53 0.01 0.04
N LEU A 671 -8.10 -0.76 0.97
CA LEU A 671 -7.98 -0.50 2.41
C LEU A 671 -6.59 -0.93 2.90
N GLN A 672 -5.96 -0.14 3.76
CA GLN A 672 -4.59 -0.42 4.20
C GLN A 672 -4.43 -1.75 4.97
N ASP A 673 -5.46 -2.18 5.72
CA ASP A 673 -5.40 -3.37 6.58
C ASP A 673 -5.86 -4.67 5.92
N GLN A 674 -6.32 -4.64 4.65
CA GLN A 674 -6.58 -5.88 3.92
C GLN A 674 -5.28 -6.41 3.32
N ARG A 675 -4.77 -7.51 3.90
CA ARG A 675 -3.80 -8.37 3.21
C ARG A 675 -4.41 -8.82 1.90
N GLU A 676 -3.60 -8.80 0.83
CA GLU A 676 -3.92 -9.39 -0.47
C GLU A 676 -4.44 -10.80 -0.23
N THR A 677 -5.75 -10.97 -0.27
CA THR A 677 -6.36 -12.28 -0.37
C THR A 677 -6.11 -12.68 -1.81
N ASP A 678 -5.29 -13.72 -1.99
CA ASP A 678 -4.96 -14.27 -3.29
C ASP A 678 -6.25 -14.42 -4.10
N PHE A 679 -6.40 -13.54 -5.09
CA PHE A 679 -7.52 -13.51 -6.04
C PHE A 679 -7.74 -14.92 -6.65
N TYR A 680 -6.66 -15.69 -6.79
CA TYR A 680 -6.66 -17.08 -7.22
C TYR A 680 -7.29 -18.07 -6.22
N ALA A 681 -7.20 -17.83 -4.91
CA ALA A 681 -7.84 -18.65 -3.88
C ALA A 681 -9.36 -18.42 -3.81
N ALA A 682 -9.83 -17.18 -4.04
CA ALA A 682 -11.25 -16.85 -4.16
C ALA A 682 -11.87 -17.44 -5.44
N LEU A 683 -11.15 -17.38 -6.55
CA LEU A 683 -11.56 -17.97 -7.83
C LEU A 683 -11.57 -19.51 -7.77
N ALA A 684 -10.61 -20.11 -7.07
CA ALA A 684 -10.58 -21.55 -6.81
C ALA A 684 -11.75 -22.01 -5.93
N SER A 685 -12.14 -21.22 -4.92
CA SER A 685 -13.27 -21.54 -4.03
C SER A 685 -14.64 -21.35 -4.69
N GLN A 686 -14.80 -20.34 -5.55
CA GLN A 686 -16.01 -20.20 -6.38
C GLN A 686 -16.08 -21.24 -7.52
N ALA A 687 -14.95 -21.61 -8.13
CA ALA A 687 -14.89 -22.70 -9.10
C ALA A 687 -15.22 -24.05 -8.45
N LEU A 688 -14.79 -24.26 -7.20
CA LEU A 688 -15.19 -25.40 -6.37
C LEU A 688 -16.70 -25.39 -6.07
N LEU A 689 -17.26 -24.25 -5.65
CA LEU A 689 -18.69 -24.12 -5.38
C LEU A 689 -19.56 -24.37 -6.63
N HIS A 690 -19.15 -23.89 -7.80
CA HIS A 690 -19.88 -24.16 -9.05
C HIS A 690 -19.69 -25.59 -9.57
N GLY A 691 -18.53 -26.21 -9.31
CA GLY A 691 -18.31 -27.64 -9.56
C GLY A 691 -19.18 -28.55 -8.69
N ILE A 692 -19.50 -28.11 -7.48
CA ILE A 692 -20.38 -28.84 -6.53
C ILE A 692 -21.85 -28.81 -6.98
N PHE A 693 -22.33 -27.74 -7.63
CA PHE A 693 -23.74 -27.58 -8.02
C PHE A 693 -24.07 -27.95 -9.48
N GLY A 694 -23.14 -28.52 -10.25
CA GLY A 694 -23.47 -29.34 -11.43
C GLY A 694 -24.22 -28.66 -12.58
N HIS A 695 -24.00 -27.37 -12.86
CA HIS A 695 -24.61 -26.72 -14.04
C HIS A 695 -23.69 -26.76 -15.28
N PRO A 696 -24.17 -27.23 -16.45
CA PRO A 696 -23.38 -27.36 -17.67
C PRO A 696 -23.40 -26.05 -18.48
N ALA A 697 -22.84 -24.98 -17.93
CA ALA A 697 -22.66 -23.72 -18.64
C ALA A 697 -21.19 -23.25 -18.58
N SER A 698 -20.41 -23.83 -19.50
CA SER A 698 -19.10 -23.51 -20.07
C SER A 698 -18.04 -22.65 -19.32
N PRO A 699 -16.74 -23.00 -19.47
CA PRO A 699 -15.59 -22.16 -19.07
C PRO A 699 -15.52 -20.78 -19.80
N PHE A 700 -16.32 -20.57 -20.85
CA PHE A 700 -16.41 -19.28 -21.54
C PHE A 700 -17.23 -18.22 -20.79
N ALA A 701 -18.17 -18.64 -19.94
CA ALA A 701 -18.88 -17.72 -19.04
C ALA A 701 -17.95 -17.25 -17.90
N LEU A 702 -17.02 -18.11 -17.47
CA LEU A 702 -16.01 -17.77 -16.46
C LEU A 702 -14.95 -16.80 -16.98
N SER A 703 -14.48 -16.92 -18.22
CA SER A 703 -13.52 -15.96 -18.80
C SER A 703 -14.17 -14.62 -19.13
N ALA A 704 -15.42 -14.61 -19.60
CA ALA A 704 -16.16 -13.39 -19.90
C ALA A 704 -16.57 -12.64 -18.62
N ASN A 705 -17.00 -13.36 -17.57
CA ASN A 705 -17.28 -12.77 -16.25
C ASN A 705 -16.01 -12.41 -15.49
N ALA A 706 -14.90 -13.15 -15.61
CA ALA A 706 -13.63 -12.76 -15.00
C ALA A 706 -13.04 -11.49 -15.63
N HIS A 707 -13.15 -11.31 -16.96
CA HIS A 707 -12.72 -10.08 -17.62
C HIS A 707 -13.65 -8.88 -17.35
N THR A 708 -14.95 -9.10 -17.16
CA THR A 708 -15.88 -8.03 -16.77
C THR A 708 -15.83 -7.73 -15.27
N LEU A 709 -15.55 -8.70 -14.39
CA LEU A 709 -15.34 -8.49 -12.95
C LEU A 709 -13.97 -7.89 -12.63
N HIS A 710 -12.94 -8.14 -13.45
CA HIS A 710 -11.63 -7.47 -13.32
C HIS A 710 -11.73 -5.95 -13.51
N PHE A 711 -12.79 -5.47 -14.17
CA PHE A 711 -13.09 -4.05 -14.33
C PHE A 711 -14.06 -3.49 -13.28
N TYR A 712 -14.73 -4.32 -12.47
CA TYR A 712 -15.85 -3.88 -11.61
C TYR A 712 -15.79 -4.22 -10.13
N GLU A 713 -14.76 -4.91 -9.61
CA GLU A 713 -14.69 -5.21 -8.16
C GLU A 713 -13.37 -4.82 -7.50
N THR A 714 -13.03 -3.53 -7.54
CA THR A 714 -12.38 -2.86 -6.40
C THR A 714 -13.45 -2.51 -5.36
N ARG A 715 -14.08 -3.53 -4.73
CA ARG A 715 -15.01 -3.26 -3.60
C ARG A 715 -14.21 -2.96 -2.34
N ASN A 716 -13.53 -1.82 -2.36
CA ASN A 716 -13.37 -1.06 -1.15
C ASN A 716 -14.79 -0.69 -0.69
N PRO A 717 -15.29 -1.22 0.45
CA PRO A 717 -16.67 -1.01 0.88
C PRO A 717 -17.01 0.47 1.06
N PHE A 718 -16.00 1.33 1.25
CA PHE A 718 -16.17 2.77 1.41
C PHE A 718 -16.18 3.56 0.10
N VAL A 719 -15.82 2.97 -1.05
CA VAL A 719 -15.91 3.65 -2.35
C VAL A 719 -17.30 3.43 -2.91
N GLN A 720 -18.08 4.50 -3.02
CA GLN A 720 -19.44 4.47 -3.56
C GLN A 720 -19.43 4.54 -5.10
N GLN A 721 -18.63 5.44 -5.66
CA GLN A 721 -18.48 5.60 -7.12
C GLN A 721 -17.02 5.97 -7.44
N LEU A 722 -16.52 5.46 -8.56
CA LEU A 722 -15.21 5.79 -9.12
C LEU A 722 -15.36 6.13 -10.60
N HIS A 723 -15.00 7.35 -10.98
CA HIS A 723 -14.93 7.78 -12.38
C HIS A 723 -13.46 7.88 -12.77
N PHE A 724 -13.01 6.93 -13.57
CA PHE A 724 -11.65 6.86 -14.11
C PHE A 724 -11.71 6.34 -15.55
N SER A 725 -10.86 6.89 -16.43
CA SER A 725 -10.72 6.44 -17.81
C SER A 725 -9.25 6.11 -18.08
N ALA A 726 -8.98 4.94 -18.66
CA ALA A 726 -7.60 4.57 -19.02
C ALA A 726 -7.01 5.60 -19.99
N GLY A 727 -5.83 6.11 -19.65
CA GLY A 727 -5.13 7.17 -20.36
C GLY A 727 -5.43 8.60 -19.88
N SER A 728 -6.31 8.81 -18.89
CA SER A 728 -6.52 10.13 -18.28
C SER A 728 -5.53 10.43 -17.17
N ASP A 729 -5.28 11.72 -16.95
CA ASP A 729 -4.55 12.30 -15.83
C ASP A 729 -5.46 12.76 -14.69
N GLU A 730 -6.79 12.60 -14.82
CA GLU A 730 -7.79 12.95 -13.81
C GLU A 730 -8.62 11.71 -13.43
N PHE A 731 -8.94 11.58 -12.14
CA PHE A 731 -9.94 10.64 -11.63
C PHE A 731 -10.77 11.25 -10.51
N ARG A 732 -12.01 10.77 -10.34
CA ARG A 732 -12.94 11.24 -9.29
C ARG A 732 -13.44 10.06 -8.47
N VAL A 733 -13.47 10.24 -7.15
CA VAL A 733 -13.88 9.22 -6.19
C VAL A 733 -14.95 9.79 -5.27
N TRP A 734 -16.02 9.03 -5.07
CA TRP A 734 -17.05 9.31 -4.07
C TRP A 734 -16.95 8.26 -2.98
N LEU A 735 -16.77 8.71 -1.75
CA LEU A 735 -16.71 7.87 -0.57
C LEU A 735 -18.08 7.85 0.13
N ARG A 736 -18.40 6.72 0.77
CA ARG A 736 -19.53 6.58 1.68
C ARG A 736 -19.41 7.54 2.88
N PRO A 737 -20.51 7.82 3.60
CA PRO A 737 -20.48 8.65 4.81
C PRO A 737 -19.41 8.18 5.80
N LEU A 738 -18.61 9.12 6.29
CA LEU A 738 -17.52 8.83 7.22
C LEU A 738 -18.08 8.30 8.55
N ARG A 739 -17.51 7.21 9.05
CA ARG A 739 -17.86 6.60 10.35
C ARG A 739 -16.97 7.13 11.48
N ALA A 740 -17.16 6.64 12.70
CA ALA A 740 -16.33 7.01 13.86
C ALA A 740 -14.88 6.50 13.79
N GLU A 741 -14.58 5.52 12.93
CA GLU A 741 -13.24 4.96 12.76
C GLU A 741 -12.42 5.72 11.70
N GLU A 742 -11.10 5.78 11.90
CA GLU A 742 -10.18 6.36 10.92
C GLU A 742 -10.20 5.56 9.60
N LEU A 743 -10.46 6.25 8.49
CA LEU A 743 -10.47 5.60 7.17
C LEU A 743 -9.09 5.70 6.52
N ARG A 744 -8.41 4.55 6.37
CA ARG A 744 -7.07 4.44 5.78
C ARG A 744 -7.10 3.76 4.42
N LEU A 745 -6.82 4.53 3.38
CA LEU A 745 -6.86 4.12 1.97
C LEU A 745 -5.45 4.13 1.36
N VAL A 746 -5.19 3.19 0.45
CA VAL A 746 -3.97 3.15 -0.37
C VAL A 746 -4.37 3.32 -1.83
N LEU A 747 -3.90 4.41 -2.44
CA LEU A 747 -4.05 4.70 -3.86
C LEU A 747 -2.85 4.12 -4.61
N ARG A 748 -3.06 3.16 -5.49
CA ARG A 748 -2.03 2.54 -6.35
C ARG A 748 -2.23 3.03 -7.79
N PHE A 749 -1.22 3.71 -8.33
CA PHE A 749 -1.20 4.28 -9.67
C PHE A 749 -0.37 3.39 -10.59
N THR A 750 -0.86 3.09 -11.79
CA THR A 750 -0.08 2.45 -12.86
C THR A 750 -0.15 3.34 -14.10
N ASP A 751 0.99 3.78 -14.62
CA ASP A 751 1.05 4.58 -15.85
C ASP A 751 0.97 3.70 -17.11
N ASN A 752 0.85 4.33 -18.29
CA ASN A 752 0.79 3.64 -19.59
C ASN A 752 2.08 2.85 -19.94
N GLU A 753 3.17 3.08 -19.22
CA GLU A 753 4.45 2.37 -19.39
C GLU A 753 4.59 1.21 -18.38
N GLY A 754 3.58 0.98 -17.54
CA GLY A 754 3.57 -0.08 -16.52
C GLY A 754 4.31 0.28 -15.23
N ILE A 755 4.71 1.54 -15.03
CA ILE A 755 5.37 2.02 -13.81
C ILE A 755 4.33 2.22 -12.73
N ARG A 756 4.58 1.61 -11.56
CA ARG A 756 3.68 1.64 -10.41
C ARG A 756 4.16 2.61 -9.33
N ASN A 757 3.23 3.28 -8.68
CA ASN A 757 3.49 4.07 -7.47
C ASN A 757 2.30 3.97 -6.51
N SER A 758 2.50 4.22 -5.22
CA SER A 758 1.42 4.21 -4.23
C SER A 758 1.46 5.41 -3.29
N ARG A 759 0.29 5.90 -2.88
CA ARG A 759 0.10 6.97 -1.88
C ARG A 759 -0.91 6.54 -0.83
N ARG A 760 -0.61 6.82 0.44
CA ARG A 760 -1.55 6.59 1.55
C ARG A 760 -2.43 7.81 1.75
N LEU A 761 -3.70 7.59 2.04
CA LEU A 761 -4.70 8.61 2.32
C LEU A 761 -5.42 8.24 3.63
N THR A 762 -5.29 9.09 4.63
CA THR A 762 -5.87 8.91 5.97
C THR A 762 -6.88 10.01 6.24
N ILE A 763 -8.12 9.62 6.48
CA ILE A 763 -9.23 10.53 6.81
C ILE A 763 -9.58 10.34 8.28
N VAL A 764 -9.38 11.41 9.07
CA VAL A 764 -9.65 11.38 10.51
C VAL A 764 -11.05 11.92 10.77
N PRO A 765 -11.96 11.11 11.36
CA PRO A 765 -13.29 11.58 11.74
C PRO A 765 -13.21 12.55 12.92
N GLN A 766 -13.89 13.69 12.82
CA GLN A 766 -14.10 14.62 13.93
C GLN A 766 -15.46 14.34 14.60
N PRO A 767 -15.49 13.87 15.86
CA PRO A 767 -16.72 13.65 16.60
C PRO A 767 -17.32 14.96 17.12
N ASP A 768 -18.65 14.95 17.24
CA ASP A 768 -19.47 15.96 17.91
C ASP A 768 -19.17 15.98 19.42
N LYS A 769 -19.00 17.16 20.04
CA LYS A 769 -18.69 17.27 21.48
C LYS A 769 -19.98 17.32 22.29
N GLU A 770 -19.94 16.79 23.52
CA GLU A 770 -21.09 16.89 24.42
C GLU A 770 -21.27 18.32 24.96
N PRO A 771 -22.52 18.76 25.26
CA PRO A 771 -22.80 20.11 25.73
C PRO A 771 -22.23 20.34 27.13
N GLU A 772 -21.70 21.54 27.40
CA GLU A 772 -21.04 21.88 28.67
C GLU A 772 -21.76 23.02 29.40
N PHE A 773 -22.09 22.83 30.69
CA PHE A 773 -22.58 23.90 31.56
C PHE A 773 -21.42 24.64 32.22
N GLN A 774 -21.28 25.95 31.97
CA GLN A 774 -20.31 26.79 32.68
C GLN A 774 -20.79 27.17 34.09
N TYR A 775 -22.04 27.59 34.20
CA TYR A 775 -22.67 27.90 35.49
C TYR A 775 -24.19 27.76 35.39
N ALA A 776 -24.84 27.51 36.53
CA ALA A 776 -26.28 27.52 36.69
C ALA A 776 -26.64 27.91 38.13
N ASN A 777 -27.64 28.77 38.32
CA ASN A 777 -28.14 29.23 39.61
C ASN A 777 -29.63 29.61 39.54
N PHE A 778 -30.30 29.53 40.69
CA PHE A 778 -31.64 30.08 40.89
C PHE A 778 -31.54 31.36 41.71
N GLU A 779 -32.17 32.43 41.24
CA GLU A 779 -32.05 33.78 41.80
C GLU A 779 -33.24 34.12 42.72
N ILE A 780 -32.99 34.98 43.73
CA ILE A 780 -33.98 35.66 44.62
C ILE A 780 -34.74 34.80 45.62
N VAL A 781 -35.11 33.57 45.27
CA VAL A 781 -35.98 32.75 46.13
C VAL A 781 -35.15 32.03 47.20
N ARG A 782 -35.54 32.18 48.47
CA ARG A 782 -34.94 31.43 49.57
C ARG A 782 -35.29 29.95 49.44
N ARG A 783 -34.25 29.12 49.33
CA ARG A 783 -34.38 27.67 49.15
C ARG A 783 -35.02 26.95 50.34
N GLU A 784 -35.03 27.62 51.49
CA GLU A 784 -35.53 27.12 52.78
C GLU A 784 -37.06 27.08 52.87
N ALA A 785 -37.76 27.92 52.11
CA ALA A 785 -39.22 27.99 52.11
C ALA A 785 -39.77 28.53 50.80
N ILE A 786 -40.42 27.65 50.04
CA ILE A 786 -41.17 27.99 48.83
C ILE A 786 -42.58 27.41 48.87
N THR A 787 -43.54 28.02 48.18
CA THR A 787 -44.89 27.46 48.06
C THR A 787 -45.00 26.44 46.92
N PRO A 788 -46.03 25.58 46.90
CA PRO A 788 -46.32 24.68 45.77
C PRO A 788 -46.68 25.39 44.45
N ARG A 789 -46.74 26.73 44.47
CA ARG A 789 -47.08 27.59 43.34
C ARG A 789 -45.99 28.60 43.02
N ALA A 790 -44.84 28.51 43.67
CA ALA A 790 -43.72 29.41 43.47
C ALA A 790 -43.19 29.40 42.04
N ILE A 791 -42.78 30.58 41.58
CA ILE A 791 -41.99 30.82 40.37
C ILE A 791 -40.55 31.05 40.79
N ILE A 792 -39.60 30.28 40.26
CA ILE A 792 -38.19 30.36 40.62
C ILE A 792 -37.36 30.80 39.40
N PRO A 793 -36.88 32.05 39.34
CA PRO A 793 -36.07 32.54 38.22
C PRO A 793 -34.75 31.81 38.07
N PHE A 794 -34.34 31.58 36.82
CA PHE A 794 -33.14 30.82 36.47
C PHE A 794 -32.09 31.67 35.73
N SER A 795 -30.82 31.47 36.08
CA SER A 795 -29.66 32.01 35.38
C SER A 795 -28.63 30.91 35.11
N GLY A 796 -28.10 30.79 33.89
CA GLY A 796 -27.08 29.82 33.55
C GLY A 796 -26.51 29.99 32.14
N LEU A 797 -25.39 29.34 31.85
CA LEU A 797 -24.71 29.41 30.55
C LEU A 797 -24.33 28.00 30.08
N VAL A 798 -24.86 27.62 28.91
CA VAL A 798 -24.57 26.33 28.26
C VAL A 798 -23.79 26.58 26.97
N ARG A 799 -22.70 25.86 26.79
CA ARG A 799 -21.87 25.86 25.58
C ARG A 799 -22.06 24.56 24.82
N ASP A 800 -22.12 24.68 23.51
CA ASP A 800 -22.20 23.55 22.59
C ASP A 800 -21.54 23.94 21.26
N ASP A 801 -21.02 22.98 20.50
CA ASP A 801 -20.34 23.25 19.23
C ASP A 801 -21.31 23.36 18.05
N ASN A 802 -22.34 22.50 17.99
CA ASN A 802 -23.23 22.38 16.83
C ASN A 802 -24.70 22.76 17.12
N GLY A 803 -25.10 22.89 18.38
CA GLY A 803 -26.37 23.43 18.84
C GLY A 803 -27.18 22.49 19.74
N LEU A 804 -27.91 23.06 20.70
CA LEU A 804 -28.77 22.32 21.62
C LEU A 804 -30.11 21.97 20.98
N THR A 805 -30.67 20.81 21.31
CA THR A 805 -32.08 20.50 21.07
C THR A 805 -32.96 21.11 22.16
N GLU A 806 -32.66 20.79 23.42
CA GLU A 806 -33.49 21.19 24.55
C GLU A 806 -32.67 21.29 25.83
N VAL A 807 -33.12 22.17 26.71
CA VAL A 807 -32.70 22.23 28.11
C VAL A 807 -33.95 22.03 28.96
N TYR A 808 -33.85 21.18 29.98
CA TYR A 808 -34.97 20.88 30.87
C TYR A 808 -34.52 20.63 32.31
N TYR A 809 -35.48 20.71 33.22
CA TYR A 809 -35.33 20.39 34.63
C TYR A 809 -35.77 18.94 34.89
N GLU A 810 -34.94 18.17 35.59
CA GLU A 810 -35.37 16.91 36.23
C GLU A 810 -35.66 17.18 37.70
N VAL A 811 -36.93 17.09 38.07
CA VAL A 811 -37.41 17.34 39.42
C VAL A 811 -37.75 16.03 40.10
N THR A 812 -37.10 15.76 41.24
CA THR A 812 -37.40 14.64 42.13
C THR A 812 -38.05 15.19 43.40
N VAL A 813 -39.19 14.62 43.79
CA VAL A 813 -39.88 15.01 45.02
C VAL A 813 -39.48 14.05 46.14
N ILE A 814 -39.03 14.57 47.27
CA ILE A 814 -38.68 13.80 48.47
C ILE A 814 -39.71 14.15 49.55
N GLN A 815 -40.43 13.14 50.04
CA GLN A 815 -41.42 13.31 51.11
C GLN A 815 -40.75 13.60 52.47
N SER A 816 -41.54 14.03 53.45
CA SER A 816 -41.10 14.22 54.85
C SER A 816 -40.40 13.00 55.46
N ASP A 817 -40.77 11.80 54.98
CA ASP A 817 -40.23 10.51 55.43
C ASP A 817 -38.87 10.17 54.78
N GLY A 818 -38.34 11.09 53.97
CA GLY A 818 -37.07 10.97 53.26
C GLY A 818 -37.09 10.08 52.02
N LYS A 819 -38.26 9.52 51.66
CA LYS A 819 -38.41 8.67 50.47
C LYS A 819 -38.75 9.50 49.22
N PRO A 820 -38.11 9.24 48.07
CA PRO A 820 -38.47 9.88 46.81
C PRO A 820 -39.83 9.36 46.31
N LEU A 821 -40.67 10.28 45.83
CA LEU A 821 -41.96 10.01 45.22
C LEU A 821 -41.74 9.75 43.72
N ASP A 822 -41.75 8.48 43.31
CA ASP A 822 -41.57 8.05 41.92
C ASP A 822 -40.27 8.53 41.24
N GLY A 823 -40.14 8.29 39.93
CA GLY A 823 -38.98 8.71 39.12
C GLY A 823 -38.94 10.22 38.86
N PRO A 824 -37.80 10.76 38.40
CA PRO A 824 -37.63 12.19 38.14
C PRO A 824 -38.63 12.67 37.08
N THR A 825 -39.37 13.74 37.39
CA THR A 825 -40.28 14.40 36.45
C THR A 825 -39.50 15.35 35.56
N ARG A 826 -39.70 15.27 34.24
CA ARG A 826 -39.10 16.19 33.28
C ARG A 826 -40.00 17.41 33.06
N ILE A 827 -39.46 18.60 33.28
CA ILE A 827 -40.13 19.88 33.04
C ILE A 827 -39.29 20.67 32.02
N PRO A 828 -39.80 20.94 30.81
CA PRO A 828 -39.04 21.66 29.78
C PRO A 828 -38.72 23.08 30.24
N LEU A 829 -37.45 23.50 30.11
CA LEU A 829 -37.01 24.88 30.33
C LEU A 829 -37.11 25.63 29.01
N ARG A 830 -36.35 25.18 28.01
CA ARG A 830 -36.39 25.75 26.66
C ARG A 830 -36.12 24.68 25.63
N THR A 831 -37.01 24.60 24.64
CA THR A 831 -36.79 23.83 23.42
C THR A 831 -36.22 24.77 22.37
N PHE A 832 -35.09 24.40 21.79
CA PHE A 832 -34.52 25.11 20.66
C PHE A 832 -35.13 24.54 19.39
N ASN A 833 -35.53 25.41 18.47
CA ASN A 833 -35.89 24.96 17.13
C ASN A 833 -34.60 24.47 16.47
N SER A 834 -34.36 23.16 16.50
CA SER A 834 -33.50 22.56 15.49
C SER A 834 -34.08 22.94 14.13
N ALA A 835 -33.27 23.40 13.19
CA ALA A 835 -33.72 23.72 11.82
C ALA A 835 -34.36 22.53 11.05
N ILE A 836 -34.49 21.38 11.71
CA ILE A 836 -35.03 20.11 11.24
C ILE A 836 -36.45 19.95 11.80
N THR A 837 -37.45 19.97 10.91
CA THR A 837 -38.82 19.57 11.24
C THR A 837 -38.92 18.05 11.09
N LEU A 838 -39.52 17.35 12.06
CA LEU A 838 -39.59 15.88 12.12
C LEU A 838 -40.09 15.22 10.83
N ASP A 839 -41.03 15.86 10.10
CA ASP A 839 -41.61 15.35 8.84
C ASP A 839 -40.60 15.27 7.67
N SER A 840 -39.48 15.98 7.73
CA SER A 840 -38.51 16.06 6.63
C SER A 840 -37.43 14.96 6.65
N LEU A 841 -37.28 14.25 7.77
CA LEU A 841 -36.30 13.16 7.92
C LEU A 841 -36.77 11.83 7.29
N GLU A 842 -38.08 11.57 7.22
CA GLU A 842 -38.63 10.34 6.64
C GLU A 842 -38.46 10.24 5.11
N HIS A 843 -38.06 11.33 4.43
CA HIS A 843 -38.05 11.44 2.97
C HIS A 843 -36.65 11.61 2.34
N LEU A 844 -35.57 11.42 3.08
CA LEU A 844 -34.21 11.48 2.53
C LEU A 844 -33.81 10.14 1.88
N ASP A 845 -34.46 9.82 0.76
CA ASP A 845 -34.05 8.74 -0.13
C ASP A 845 -32.70 9.10 -0.79
N LEU A 846 -31.62 8.47 -0.30
CA LEU A 846 -30.25 8.57 -0.84
C LEU A 846 -30.08 7.90 -2.23
N GLY A 847 -31.17 7.46 -2.86
CA GLY A 847 -31.17 6.57 -4.02
C GLY A 847 -31.20 7.22 -5.40
N THR A 848 -31.65 8.47 -5.54
CA THR A 848 -31.89 9.06 -6.89
C THR A 848 -31.07 10.31 -7.13
N GLY A 849 -30.14 10.23 -8.08
CA GLY A 849 -29.26 11.31 -8.54
C GLY A 849 -29.95 12.47 -9.28
N GLU A 850 -31.20 12.79 -8.97
CA GLU A 850 -31.97 13.87 -9.59
C GLU A 850 -32.25 14.99 -8.58
N GLY A 851 -31.22 15.77 -8.27
CA GLY A 851 -31.31 17.01 -7.50
C GLY A 851 -30.51 18.15 -8.15
N LEU A 852 -30.39 18.16 -9.48
CA LEU A 852 -29.51 19.08 -10.22
C LEU A 852 -30.04 20.51 -10.40
N THR A 853 -31.18 20.88 -9.84
CA THR A 853 -31.74 22.23 -10.05
C THR A 853 -32.39 22.82 -8.80
N ARG A 854 -31.57 23.29 -7.85
CA ARG A 854 -31.88 24.48 -7.03
C ARG A 854 -30.60 25.04 -6.43
N TRP A 855 -29.85 25.72 -7.28
CA TRP A 855 -28.71 26.54 -6.89
C TRP A 855 -29.24 27.83 -6.29
N THR A 856 -29.27 27.94 -4.96
CA THR A 856 -29.49 29.22 -4.30
C THR A 856 -28.50 29.40 -3.16
N GLN A 857 -27.86 30.57 -3.17
CA GLN A 857 -27.00 31.13 -2.13
C GLN A 857 -27.59 30.91 -0.73
N PRO A 858 -26.76 30.85 0.33
CA PRO A 858 -27.24 30.81 1.70
C PRO A 858 -28.15 32.03 1.94
N ARG A 859 -29.47 31.78 2.03
CA ARG A 859 -30.41 32.76 2.54
C ARG A 859 -30.13 32.85 4.04
N THR A 860 -29.40 33.88 4.44
CA THR A 860 -29.41 34.34 5.83
C THR A 860 -30.83 34.77 6.15
N VAL A 861 -31.63 33.87 6.72
CA VAL A 861 -32.88 34.24 7.35
C VAL A 861 -32.49 34.95 8.64
N ARG A 862 -32.59 36.28 8.64
CA ARG A 862 -32.65 37.05 9.90
C ARG A 862 -33.94 36.64 10.60
N GLY A 863 -33.84 35.64 11.47
CA GLY A 863 -34.84 35.39 12.50
C GLY A 863 -34.93 36.63 13.39
N GLY A 864 -36.13 37.17 13.49
CA GLY A 864 -36.40 38.45 14.15
C GLY A 864 -36.18 38.41 15.66
N ILE A 865 -35.63 39.53 16.13
CA ILE A 865 -35.80 40.18 17.42
C ILE A 865 -35.51 39.32 18.67
N GLY A 866 -34.25 39.40 19.11
CA GLY A 866 -33.90 39.40 20.53
C GLY A 866 -33.21 38.16 21.05
N ASN A 867 -32.03 37.81 20.52
CA ASN A 867 -31.07 36.99 21.28
C ASN A 867 -29.63 37.33 20.85
N ARG A 868 -28.77 37.64 21.82
CA ARG A 868 -27.33 37.83 21.60
C ARG A 868 -26.65 36.46 21.54
N SER A 869 -26.78 35.76 20.41
CA SER A 869 -25.80 34.73 20.05
C SER A 869 -24.52 35.45 19.62
N VAL A 870 -23.59 35.65 20.55
CA VAL A 870 -22.31 36.31 20.28
C VAL A 870 -21.37 35.30 19.61
N ALA A 871 -21.47 35.14 18.30
CA ALA A 871 -20.37 34.58 17.53
C ALA A 871 -19.21 35.59 17.58
N ARG A 872 -18.22 35.34 18.43
CA ARG A 872 -17.07 36.25 18.62
C ARG A 872 -16.10 36.11 17.44
N ILE A 873 -16.47 36.67 16.29
CA ILE A 873 -15.57 36.78 15.14
C ILE A 873 -14.79 38.08 15.31
N LEU A 874 -13.49 37.98 15.58
CA LEU A 874 -12.56 39.11 15.58
C LEU A 874 -12.50 39.71 14.15
N PRO A 875 -12.90 40.97 13.92
CA PRO A 875 -12.83 41.57 12.60
C PRO A 875 -11.38 41.96 12.29
N LEU A 876 -10.75 41.28 11.34
CA LEU A 876 -9.56 41.77 10.66
C LEU A 876 -9.93 43.06 9.91
N ARG A 877 -9.26 44.14 10.32
CA ARG A 877 -9.43 45.51 9.86
C ARG A 877 -9.40 45.61 8.33
N THR A 878 -10.48 46.16 7.78
CA THR A 878 -10.64 46.60 6.40
C THR A 878 -9.64 47.69 6.03
N VAL A 879 -8.82 47.46 5.00
CA VAL A 879 -8.14 48.53 4.26
C VAL A 879 -8.76 48.61 2.86
N GLY A 880 -9.39 49.76 2.58
CA GLY A 880 -9.37 50.40 1.27
C GLY A 880 -10.26 49.81 0.17
N SER A 881 -11.51 50.24 0.13
CA SER A 881 -12.35 50.23 -1.07
C SER A 881 -11.96 51.39 -2.01
N VAL A 882 -11.56 51.11 -3.26
CA VAL A 882 -11.69 52.05 -4.39
C VAL A 882 -11.99 51.28 -5.70
N LEU A 883 -13.19 51.58 -6.23
CA LEU A 883 -13.68 51.60 -7.62
C LEU A 883 -13.36 50.48 -8.63
N ALA A 884 -14.46 50.03 -9.24
CA ALA A 884 -14.58 49.03 -10.29
C ALA A 884 -14.06 49.47 -11.68
N SER A 885 -13.56 48.50 -12.46
CA SER A 885 -13.98 48.28 -13.86
C SER A 885 -13.52 46.88 -14.34
N PRO A 886 -14.15 46.29 -15.38
CA PRO A 886 -13.92 44.91 -15.79
C PRO A 886 -12.95 44.85 -16.97
N ALA A 887 -11.70 44.44 -16.75
CA ALA A 887 -10.86 43.94 -17.83
C ALA A 887 -9.64 43.18 -17.30
N THR A 888 -9.20 42.22 -18.11
CA THR A 888 -7.91 41.51 -18.11
C THR A 888 -7.76 40.30 -17.19
N ALA A 889 -8.03 39.15 -17.83
CA ALA A 889 -7.21 37.96 -17.72
C ALA A 889 -5.71 38.28 -17.83
N LEU A 890 -4.88 37.45 -17.19
CA LEU A 890 -3.41 37.49 -17.05
C LEU A 890 -2.88 38.14 -15.75
N ALA A 891 -2.96 37.39 -14.64
CA ALA A 891 -1.86 37.21 -13.68
C ALA A 891 -2.30 36.34 -12.48
N PRO A 892 -1.73 35.13 -12.32
CA PRO A 892 -1.31 34.74 -10.98
C PRO A 892 0.09 34.11 -11.05
N LEU A 893 1.14 34.88 -10.73
CA LEU A 893 2.47 34.30 -10.59
C LEU A 893 3.38 34.96 -9.53
N LEU A 894 2.94 35.99 -8.78
CA LEU A 894 3.86 36.71 -7.87
C LEU A 894 3.30 37.09 -6.48
N LEU A 895 2.27 36.40 -5.98
CA LEU A 895 1.82 36.55 -4.57
C LEU A 895 1.64 35.19 -3.86
N ALA A 896 2.45 34.20 -4.22
CA ALA A 896 2.45 32.85 -3.62
C ALA A 896 3.46 32.66 -2.48
N GLY A 897 3.80 33.73 -1.74
CA GLY A 897 4.59 33.64 -0.51
C GLY A 897 4.48 34.95 0.25
N PRO A 898 4.26 34.99 1.58
CA PRO A 898 4.30 33.95 2.61
C PRO A 898 2.95 33.75 3.33
N LEU A 899 1.81 33.93 2.63
CA LEU A 899 0.48 33.78 3.24
C LEU A 899 0.00 32.31 3.34
N ALA A 900 0.74 31.35 2.77
CA ALA A 900 0.43 29.92 2.85
C ALA A 900 0.91 29.24 4.17
N LEU A 901 1.60 29.97 5.05
CA LEU A 901 2.11 29.45 6.32
C LEU A 901 1.21 29.72 7.53
N LEU A 902 0.09 30.41 7.32
CA LEU A 902 -0.91 30.61 8.38
C LEU A 902 -2.08 29.69 8.05
N GLN A 903 -2.04 28.47 8.58
CA GLN A 903 -3.30 27.78 8.87
C GLN A 903 -4.15 28.79 9.66
N PRO A 904 -5.36 29.18 9.21
CA PRO A 904 -6.24 29.91 10.09
C PRO A 904 -6.40 29.04 11.34
N PRO A 905 -6.27 29.59 12.56
CA PRO A 905 -6.63 28.82 13.74
C PRO A 905 -8.04 28.29 13.48
N VAL A 906 -8.20 26.97 13.64
CA VAL A 906 -9.53 26.34 13.65
C VAL A 906 -10.24 26.97 14.85
N LEU A 907 -10.95 28.07 14.59
CA LEU A 907 -11.85 28.66 15.56
C LEU A 907 -13.01 27.68 15.63
N GLU A 908 -13.00 26.85 16.67
CA GLU A 908 -14.14 25.99 16.98
C GLU A 908 -15.37 26.89 17.10
N PRO A 909 -16.42 26.67 16.28
CA PRO A 909 -17.67 27.36 16.48
C PRO A 909 -18.20 26.92 17.85
N VAL A 910 -18.17 27.81 18.84
CA VAL A 910 -18.79 27.56 20.13
C VAL A 910 -20.05 28.42 20.19
N VAL A 911 -21.21 27.76 20.22
CA VAL A 911 -22.51 28.40 20.40
C VAL A 911 -22.78 28.52 21.89
N GLU A 912 -22.84 29.76 22.37
CA GLU A 912 -23.15 30.08 23.76
C GLU A 912 -24.64 30.38 23.93
N HIS A 913 -25.31 29.65 24.82
CA HIS A 913 -26.69 29.87 25.22
C HIS A 913 -26.71 30.43 26.65
N GLU A 914 -26.79 31.76 26.78
CA GLU A 914 -26.86 32.46 28.06
C GLU A 914 -28.32 32.71 28.46
N PHE A 915 -28.69 32.23 29.64
CA PHE A 915 -29.93 32.55 30.34
C PHE A 915 -29.56 33.44 31.52
N ARG A 916 -30.02 34.70 31.53
CA ARG A 916 -29.64 35.64 32.58
C ARG A 916 -30.85 36.35 33.12
N TYR A 917 -31.18 36.06 34.38
CA TYR A 917 -32.14 36.84 35.12
C TYR A 917 -31.47 38.09 35.71
N GLU A 918 -32.03 39.26 35.42
CA GLU A 918 -31.57 40.53 36.01
C GLU A 918 -32.59 41.07 37.00
N MET A 919 -32.11 41.49 38.18
CA MET A 919 -32.99 42.14 39.16
C MET A 919 -33.43 43.52 38.65
N ARG A 920 -34.73 43.67 38.42
CA ARG A 920 -35.33 44.92 37.93
C ARG A 920 -35.84 45.77 39.09
N PRO A 921 -35.79 47.12 38.96
CA PRO A 921 -36.35 48.01 39.96
C PRO A 921 -37.88 47.88 40.02
N LEU A 922 -38.45 48.22 41.18
CA LEU A 922 -39.90 48.17 41.39
C LEU A 922 -40.63 49.16 40.49
N GLY A 923 -41.68 48.67 39.82
CA GLY A 923 -42.43 49.37 38.77
C GLY A 923 -42.23 48.79 37.37
N ALA A 924 -41.10 48.10 37.14
CA ALA A 924 -40.92 47.23 35.99
C ALA A 924 -41.50 45.83 36.27
N PRO A 925 -41.97 45.09 35.25
CA PRO A 925 -42.41 43.72 35.47
C PRO A 925 -41.24 42.86 35.99
N PHE A 926 -41.48 42.11 37.08
CA PHE A 926 -40.44 41.28 37.71
C PHE A 926 -39.93 40.16 36.80
N LEU A 927 -40.74 39.74 35.83
CA LEU A 927 -40.41 38.76 34.79
C LEU A 927 -40.73 39.36 33.43
N THR A 928 -39.88 39.07 32.44
CA THR A 928 -40.07 39.41 31.03
C THR A 928 -40.19 38.12 30.21
N ALA A 929 -40.61 38.24 28.95
CA ALA A 929 -40.69 37.09 28.04
C ALA A 929 -39.33 36.43 27.73
N GLN A 930 -38.21 37.06 28.11
CA GLN A 930 -36.86 36.53 27.91
C GLN A 930 -36.31 35.80 29.15
N ASP A 931 -36.92 35.97 30.32
CA ASP A 931 -36.46 35.32 31.54
C ASP A 931 -36.99 33.89 31.59
N GLU A 932 -36.09 32.95 31.85
CA GLU A 932 -36.44 31.55 32.09
C GLU A 932 -36.70 31.33 33.59
N PHE A 933 -37.68 30.49 33.93
CA PHE A 933 -38.05 30.21 35.32
C PHE A 933 -38.66 28.83 35.48
N LEU A 934 -38.50 28.26 36.67
CA LEU A 934 -39.15 27.01 37.07
C LEU A 934 -40.50 27.31 37.72
N LEU A 935 -41.57 26.71 37.18
CA LEU A 935 -42.89 26.68 37.80
C LEU A 935 -43.04 25.42 38.64
N THR A 936 -43.12 25.57 39.96
CA THR A 936 -43.35 24.45 40.88
C THR A 936 -44.74 23.82 40.70
N GLU A 937 -45.69 24.52 40.08
CA GLU A 937 -47.02 23.99 39.75
C GLU A 937 -46.98 22.81 38.78
N LEU A 938 -45.92 22.68 37.98
CA LEU A 938 -45.75 21.62 36.99
C LEU A 938 -45.23 20.31 37.60
N VAL A 939 -44.92 20.29 38.89
CA VAL A 939 -44.51 19.09 39.64
C VAL A 939 -45.74 18.24 39.97
N PRO A 940 -45.69 16.89 39.85
CA PRO A 940 -46.81 16.02 40.17
C PRO A 940 -47.32 16.23 41.60
N ARG A 941 -48.62 16.50 41.72
CA ARG A 941 -49.31 16.84 42.98
C ARG A 941 -50.04 15.67 43.63
N ASN A 942 -49.90 14.47 43.09
CA ASN A 942 -50.75 13.35 43.47
C ASN A 942 -49.88 12.18 43.91
N VAL A 943 -50.11 11.68 45.13
CA VAL A 943 -49.48 10.50 45.71
C VAL A 943 -50.49 9.37 45.73
N THR A 944 -50.13 8.21 45.20
CA THR A 944 -50.93 7.00 45.38
C THR A 944 -50.61 6.38 46.73
N VAL A 945 -51.54 6.51 47.68
CA VAL A 945 -51.45 5.91 49.03
C VAL A 945 -52.39 4.70 49.09
N PRO A 946 -52.02 3.58 49.73
CA PRO A 946 -52.95 2.48 49.96
C PRO A 946 -54.19 2.94 50.75
N ASP A 947 -55.38 2.55 50.29
CA ASP A 947 -56.66 2.88 50.90
C ASP A 947 -56.74 2.26 52.31
N PRO A 948 -56.81 3.07 53.38
CA PRO A 948 -56.89 2.54 54.74
C PRO A 948 -58.19 1.77 55.01
N ASN A 949 -59.24 1.99 54.20
CA ASN A 949 -60.54 1.34 54.36
C ASN A 949 -60.70 0.08 53.49
N LYS A 950 -59.83 -0.13 52.49
CA LYS A 950 -59.88 -1.28 51.57
C LYS A 950 -58.47 -1.82 51.29
N PRO A 951 -58.04 -2.90 51.95
CA PRO A 951 -56.72 -3.49 51.70
C PRO A 951 -56.59 -3.91 50.23
N GLY A 952 -55.53 -3.43 49.56
CA GLY A 952 -55.22 -3.74 48.16
C GLY A 952 -55.68 -2.71 47.11
N LYS A 953 -56.44 -1.68 47.49
CA LYS A 953 -56.76 -0.54 46.60
C LYS A 953 -55.86 0.65 46.94
N THR A 954 -55.38 1.37 45.94
CA THR A 954 -54.68 2.65 46.12
C THR A 954 -55.64 3.81 45.86
N ILE A 955 -55.57 4.85 46.69
CA ILE A 955 -56.27 6.12 46.52
C ILE A 955 -55.22 7.17 46.18
N THR A 956 -55.52 7.98 45.17
CA THR A 956 -54.75 9.17 44.83
C THR A 956 -55.11 10.29 45.81
N LYS A 957 -54.15 10.70 46.64
CA LYS A 957 -54.27 11.86 47.52
C LYS A 957 -53.41 13.01 47.00
N PRO A 958 -53.81 14.28 47.18
CA PRO A 958 -52.91 15.39 46.91
C PRO A 958 -51.67 15.31 47.81
N LEU A 959 -50.51 15.67 47.28
CA LEU A 959 -49.25 15.79 48.01
C LEU A 959 -49.34 17.03 48.90
N GLU A 960 -49.46 16.80 50.21
CA GLU A 960 -49.53 17.85 51.20
C GLU A 960 -48.10 18.33 51.58
N PRO A 961 -47.83 19.65 51.59
CA PRO A 961 -46.60 20.18 52.18
C PRO A 961 -46.51 19.87 53.69
N PRO A 962 -45.32 19.67 54.27
CA PRO A 962 -44.01 19.98 53.70
C PRO A 962 -43.33 18.81 52.95
N TYR A 963 -42.65 19.13 51.86
CA TYR A 963 -41.81 18.17 51.10
C TYR A 963 -40.63 18.89 50.45
N ARG A 964 -39.62 18.14 49.98
CA ARG A 964 -38.40 18.70 49.38
C ARG A 964 -38.35 18.42 47.88
N LEU A 965 -38.00 19.42 47.07
CA LEU A 965 -37.77 19.30 45.64
C LEU A 965 -36.27 19.29 45.35
N VAL A 966 -35.80 18.26 44.66
CA VAL A 966 -34.44 18.17 44.15
C VAL A 966 -34.48 18.38 42.64
N VAL A 967 -33.95 19.50 42.18
CA VAL A 967 -33.95 19.92 40.78
C VAL A 967 -32.56 19.75 40.18
N ARG A 968 -32.45 18.98 39.10
CA ARG A 968 -31.23 18.85 38.30
C ARG A 968 -31.45 19.49 36.93
N LEU A 969 -30.43 20.14 36.39
CA LEU A 969 -30.47 20.68 35.03
C LEU A 969 -29.86 19.70 34.03
N VAL A 970 -30.51 19.59 32.87
CA VAL A 970 -30.09 18.71 31.79
C VAL A 970 -30.09 19.48 30.48
N ALA A 971 -29.00 19.38 29.72
CA ALA A 971 -28.88 19.85 28.35
C ALA A 971 -28.77 18.65 27.41
N VAL A 972 -29.44 18.74 26.26
CA VAL A 972 -29.44 17.73 25.21
C VAL A 972 -29.03 18.37 23.89
N ASP A 973 -28.01 17.82 23.23
CA ASP A 973 -27.51 18.30 21.95
C ASP A 973 -28.37 17.84 20.76
N ASN A 974 -27.92 18.15 19.54
CA ASN A 974 -28.55 17.72 18.29
C ASN A 974 -27.74 16.63 17.55
N ARG A 975 -26.91 15.86 18.25
CA ARG A 975 -25.98 14.89 17.66
C ARG A 975 -26.69 13.83 16.80
N MET A 976 -26.09 13.55 15.64
CA MET A 976 -26.48 12.49 14.72
C MET A 976 -25.31 11.50 14.52
N THR A 977 -25.62 10.22 14.30
CA THR A 977 -24.66 9.16 13.99
C THR A 977 -25.04 8.44 12.70
N VAL A 978 -24.09 7.71 12.09
CA VAL A 978 -24.34 6.98 10.84
C VAL A 978 -24.77 5.56 11.17
N GLY A 979 -26.02 5.22 10.86
CA GLY A 979 -26.59 3.89 11.01
C GLY A 979 -26.07 2.88 9.98
N THR A 980 -26.49 1.62 10.10
CA THR A 980 -26.04 0.50 9.26
C THR A 980 -26.41 0.64 7.77
N ASN A 981 -27.43 1.42 7.45
CA ASN A 981 -27.91 1.70 6.09
C ASN A 981 -27.33 3.00 5.50
N ASP A 982 -26.24 3.53 6.07
CA ASP A 982 -25.68 4.85 5.70
C ASP A 982 -26.70 6.01 5.88
N GLN A 983 -27.74 5.81 6.70
CA GLN A 983 -28.70 6.82 7.14
C GLN A 983 -28.21 7.53 8.41
N LEU A 984 -28.60 8.79 8.60
CA LEU A 984 -28.27 9.54 9.81
C LEU A 984 -29.33 9.26 10.89
N ASP A 985 -28.93 8.55 11.93
CA ASP A 985 -29.76 8.26 13.11
C ASP A 985 -29.52 9.33 14.18
N ARG A 986 -30.57 9.71 14.90
CA ARG A 986 -30.47 10.70 15.98
C ARG A 986 -30.08 10.04 17.28
N GLU A 987 -28.88 10.32 17.77
CA GLU A 987 -28.35 9.81 19.04
C GLU A 987 -27.84 10.99 19.89
N PRO A 988 -28.76 11.73 20.51
CA PRO A 988 -28.40 12.96 21.21
C PRO A 988 -27.63 12.63 22.49
N GLN A 989 -26.58 13.40 22.79
CA GLN A 989 -25.88 13.30 24.07
C GLN A 989 -26.56 14.19 25.11
N ARG A 990 -26.47 13.72 26.35
CA ARG A 990 -27.13 14.32 27.50
C ARG A 990 -26.09 14.69 28.54
N THR A 991 -26.01 15.97 28.88
CA THR A 991 -25.18 16.45 29.98
C THR A 991 -26.05 16.90 31.15
N VAL A 992 -25.70 16.46 32.35
CA VAL A 992 -26.36 16.87 33.60
C VAL A 992 -25.46 17.85 34.35
N TYR A 993 -26.01 18.96 34.85
CA TYR A 993 -25.26 19.88 35.69
C TYR A 993 -24.82 19.20 36.99
N HIS A 994 -23.58 19.46 37.41
CA HIS A 994 -22.95 18.75 38.52
C HIS A 994 -23.63 18.97 39.88
N ALA A 995 -24.28 20.12 40.10
CA ALA A 995 -24.96 20.43 41.36
C ALA A 995 -26.48 20.23 41.24
N ALA A 996 -27.08 19.62 42.27
CA ALA A 996 -28.54 19.54 42.41
C ALA A 996 -29.04 20.67 43.32
N PHE A 997 -30.13 21.32 42.94
CA PHE A 997 -30.75 22.40 43.71
C PHE A 997 -31.88 21.84 44.56
N GLU A 998 -31.78 22.03 45.87
CA GLU A 998 -32.74 21.51 46.82
C GLU A 998 -33.61 22.65 47.37
N PHE A 999 -34.94 22.50 47.26
CA PHE A 999 -35.91 23.48 47.73
C PHE A 999 -36.89 22.83 48.71
N ASN A 1000 -37.19 23.49 49.81
CA ASN A 1000 -38.16 23.03 50.78
C ASN A 1000 -39.52 23.69 50.50
N VAL A 1001 -40.51 22.87 50.15
CA VAL A 1001 -41.87 23.33 49.88
C VAL A 1001 -42.67 23.34 51.18
N VAL A 1002 -43.21 24.50 51.52
CA VAL A 1002 -43.99 24.77 52.74
C VAL A 1002 -45.39 25.27 52.38
N THR A 1003 -46.29 25.34 53.37
CA THR A 1003 -47.62 25.94 53.15
C THR A 1003 -47.53 27.46 53.02
N GLU A 1004 -48.50 28.09 52.37
CA GLU A 1004 -48.57 29.56 52.25
C GLU A 1004 -48.60 30.25 53.63
N ASN A 1005 -49.32 29.67 54.59
CA ASN A 1005 -49.38 30.20 55.96
C ASN A 1005 -48.04 30.04 56.69
N ASP A 1006 -47.32 28.94 56.49
CA ASP A 1006 -46.00 28.74 57.08
C ASP A 1006 -44.97 29.74 56.52
N LEU A 1007 -45.04 30.04 55.21
CA LEU A 1007 -44.22 31.08 54.60
C LEU A 1007 -44.50 32.44 55.26
N LEU A 1008 -45.78 32.83 55.43
CA LEU A 1008 -46.14 34.10 56.08
C LEU A 1008 -45.65 34.19 57.53
N ILE A 1009 -45.66 33.07 58.27
CA ILE A 1009 -45.12 33.01 59.63
C ILE A 1009 -43.60 33.25 59.61
N GLU A 1010 -42.88 32.61 58.68
CA GLU A 1010 -41.44 32.77 58.57
C GLU A 1010 -41.05 34.19 58.12
N GLU A 1011 -41.82 34.77 57.22
CA GLU A 1011 -41.66 36.17 56.80
C GLU A 1011 -41.94 37.17 57.93
N SER A 1012 -42.93 36.88 58.78
CA SER A 1012 -43.27 37.77 59.90
C SER A 1012 -42.14 37.96 60.91
N ARG A 1013 -41.22 36.99 61.03
CA ARG A 1013 -40.02 37.16 61.86
C ARG A 1013 -39.10 38.24 61.30
N ARG A 1014 -38.96 38.33 59.98
CA ARG A 1014 -38.18 39.39 59.32
C ARG A 1014 -38.87 40.74 59.43
N GLU A 1015 -40.20 40.76 59.31
CA GLU A 1015 -40.99 41.97 59.54
C GLU A 1015 -40.86 42.47 60.99
N GLU A 1016 -40.75 41.56 61.96
CA GLU A 1016 -40.50 41.89 63.38
C GLU A 1016 -39.12 42.54 63.58
N GLU A 1017 -38.06 42.01 62.98
CA GLU A 1017 -36.73 42.66 62.98
C GLU A 1017 -36.74 44.05 62.33
N ILE A 1018 -37.50 44.22 61.25
CA ILE A 1018 -37.67 45.54 60.60
C ILE A 1018 -38.43 46.49 61.52
N ARG A 1019 -39.48 46.01 62.20
CA ARG A 1019 -40.25 46.80 63.15
C ARG A 1019 -39.38 47.27 64.32
N GLU A 1020 -38.54 46.40 64.88
CA GLU A 1020 -37.61 46.79 65.95
C GLU A 1020 -36.67 47.92 65.49
N ARG A 1021 -36.18 47.85 64.25
CA ARG A 1021 -35.40 48.93 63.63
C ARG A 1021 -36.23 50.22 63.49
N CYS A 1022 -37.49 50.15 63.06
CA CYS A 1022 -38.40 51.30 63.00
C CYS A 1022 -38.68 51.90 64.39
N ASP A 1023 -38.95 51.08 65.41
CA ASP A 1023 -39.22 51.53 66.78
C ASP A 1023 -38.00 52.28 67.37
N ASN A 1024 -36.78 51.81 67.08
CA ASN A 1024 -35.54 52.51 67.44
C ASN A 1024 -35.42 53.89 66.78
N ILE A 1025 -35.81 54.02 65.50
CA ILE A 1025 -35.83 55.30 64.79
C ILE A 1025 -36.89 56.23 65.37
N LEU A 1026 -38.10 55.73 65.63
CA LEU A 1026 -39.18 56.50 66.25
C LEU A 1026 -38.74 57.04 67.62
N ALA A 1027 -38.08 56.21 68.44
CA ALA A 1027 -37.54 56.63 69.74
C ALA A 1027 -36.50 57.75 69.60
N LYS A 1028 -35.63 57.70 68.58
CA LYS A 1028 -34.67 58.77 68.29
C LYS A 1028 -35.37 60.07 67.89
N LEU A 1029 -36.35 60.04 66.98
CA LEU A 1029 -37.11 61.21 66.56
C LEU A 1029 -37.89 61.84 67.72
N THR A 1030 -38.46 61.00 68.59
CA THR A 1030 -39.19 61.43 69.79
C THR A 1030 -38.28 62.18 70.76
N ARG A 1031 -37.05 61.70 70.98
CA ARG A 1031 -36.04 62.41 71.80
C ARG A 1031 -35.71 63.79 71.22
N ILE A 1032 -35.49 63.87 69.90
CA ILE A 1032 -35.20 65.15 69.24
C ILE A 1032 -36.35 66.14 69.42
N ARG A 1033 -37.61 65.69 69.30
CA ARG A 1033 -38.78 66.52 69.59
C ARG A 1033 -38.77 67.01 71.04
N ASP A 1034 -38.53 66.11 72.00
CA ASP A 1034 -38.53 66.46 73.42
C ASP A 1034 -37.42 67.47 73.75
N ASP A 1035 -36.26 67.33 73.13
CA ASP A 1035 -35.15 68.29 73.24
C ASP A 1035 -35.54 69.65 72.64
N LEU A 1036 -36.19 69.69 71.48
CA LEU A 1036 -36.72 70.93 70.86
C LEU A 1036 -37.77 71.62 71.72
N VAL A 1037 -38.69 70.86 72.33
CA VAL A 1037 -39.72 71.38 73.24
C VAL A 1037 -39.08 71.90 74.54
N LYS A 1038 -38.07 71.20 75.06
CA LYS A 1038 -37.31 71.65 76.22
C LYS A 1038 -36.57 72.97 75.92
N MET A 1039 -35.87 73.05 74.79
CA MET A 1039 -35.21 74.27 74.34
C MET A 1039 -36.20 75.42 74.14
N ARG A 1040 -37.39 75.16 73.59
CA ARG A 1040 -38.47 76.14 73.46
C ARG A 1040 -38.91 76.72 74.81
N ASN A 1041 -39.08 75.88 75.82
CA ASN A 1041 -39.50 76.33 77.15
C ASN A 1041 -38.38 77.12 77.86
N GLU A 1042 -37.12 76.72 77.67
CA GLU A 1042 -35.96 77.39 78.22
C GLU A 1042 -35.60 78.69 77.47
N ALA A 1043 -36.15 78.88 76.25
CA ALA A 1043 -35.93 80.06 75.42
C ALA A 1043 -36.48 81.37 76.02
N GLU A 1044 -37.37 81.32 77.03
CA GLU A 1044 -37.82 82.53 77.74
C GLU A 1044 -36.68 83.25 78.49
N GLN A 1045 -35.59 82.54 78.81
CA GLN A 1045 -34.39 83.06 79.50
C GLN A 1045 -33.12 82.85 78.64
N LEU A 1046 -33.17 83.31 77.40
CA LEU A 1046 -32.10 83.16 76.41
C LEU A 1046 -30.91 84.11 76.67
N ASP A 1047 -29.78 83.53 77.06
CA ASP A 1047 -28.47 84.20 77.13
C ASP A 1047 -27.63 83.89 75.86
N GLU A 1048 -26.61 84.69 75.57
CA GLU A 1048 -25.82 84.58 74.32
C GLU A 1048 -25.11 83.22 74.19
N ASP A 1049 -24.52 82.73 75.28
CA ASP A 1049 -23.86 81.42 75.33
C ASP A 1049 -24.87 80.26 75.22
N ARG A 1050 -26.10 80.45 75.74
CA ARG A 1050 -27.17 79.44 75.64
C ARG A 1050 -27.74 79.37 74.22
N ALA A 1051 -27.89 80.51 73.54
CA ALA A 1051 -28.34 80.57 72.15
C ALA A 1051 -27.39 79.81 71.21
N LEU A 1052 -26.07 79.94 71.41
CA LEU A 1052 -25.07 79.21 70.63
C LEU A 1052 -25.06 77.70 70.91
N ARG A 1053 -25.29 77.29 72.17
CA ARG A 1053 -25.46 75.87 72.52
C ARG A 1053 -26.70 75.29 71.85
N PHE A 1054 -27.85 75.96 71.94
CA PHE A 1054 -29.09 75.53 71.29
C PHE A 1054 -28.96 75.50 69.77
N ALA A 1055 -28.21 76.43 69.15
CA ALA A 1055 -27.93 76.38 67.72
C ALA A 1055 -27.14 75.10 67.35
N ARG A 1056 -26.15 74.72 68.15
CA ARG A 1056 -25.38 73.48 67.96
C ARG A 1056 -26.23 72.24 68.17
N ASP A 1057 -27.05 72.22 69.22
CA ASP A 1057 -27.96 71.11 69.50
C ASP A 1057 -29.01 70.94 68.39
N CYS A 1058 -29.48 72.04 67.79
CA CYS A 1058 -30.34 72.01 66.59
C CYS A 1058 -29.61 71.48 65.34
N GLU A 1059 -28.34 71.84 65.13
CA GLU A 1059 -27.52 71.28 64.04
C GLU A 1059 -27.29 69.77 64.21
N ASP A 1060 -27.04 69.31 65.44
CA ASP A 1060 -26.90 67.89 65.76
C ASP A 1060 -28.24 67.15 65.61
N ALA A 1061 -29.35 67.78 66.00
CA ALA A 1061 -30.71 67.27 65.75
C ALA A 1061 -31.00 67.13 64.25
N GLN A 1062 -30.64 68.13 63.42
CA GLN A 1062 -30.81 68.07 61.97
C GLN A 1062 -30.04 66.89 61.36
N ARG A 1063 -28.77 66.71 61.74
CA ARG A 1063 -27.95 65.58 61.29
C ARG A 1063 -28.57 64.24 61.67
N ASN A 1064 -29.03 64.10 62.91
CA ASN A 1064 -29.67 62.87 63.37
C ASN A 1064 -30.96 62.55 62.59
N VAL A 1065 -31.75 63.56 62.20
CA VAL A 1065 -32.93 63.37 61.34
C VAL A 1065 -32.52 62.93 59.93
N SER A 1066 -31.41 63.45 59.40
CA SER A 1066 -30.82 63.01 58.13
C SER A 1066 -30.34 61.56 58.17
N ASP A 1067 -29.63 61.17 59.22
CA ASP A 1067 -29.17 59.79 59.38
C ASP A 1067 -30.36 58.83 59.50
N CYS A 1068 -31.44 59.24 60.17
CA CYS A 1068 -32.68 58.48 60.22
C CYS A 1068 -33.31 58.32 58.82
N ARG A 1069 -33.35 59.38 58.00
CA ARG A 1069 -33.85 59.32 56.62
C ARG A 1069 -33.04 58.32 55.78
N ASP A 1070 -31.71 58.38 55.84
CA ASP A 1070 -30.81 57.49 55.11
C ASP A 1070 -30.98 56.01 55.50
N LEU A 1071 -31.10 55.72 56.80
CA LEU A 1071 -31.34 54.36 57.31
C LEU A 1071 -32.68 53.80 56.81
N VAL A 1072 -33.74 54.62 56.86
CA VAL A 1072 -35.05 54.25 56.33
C VAL A 1072 -34.95 53.94 54.82
N GLN A 1073 -34.24 54.78 54.07
CA GLN A 1073 -34.11 54.64 52.62
C GLN A 1073 -33.30 53.41 52.18
N ARG A 1074 -32.14 53.19 52.79
CA ARG A 1074 -31.16 52.20 52.30
C ARG A 1074 -31.38 50.80 52.86
N GLU A 1075 -31.89 50.70 54.08
CA GLU A 1075 -32.06 49.43 54.78
C GLU A 1075 -33.53 49.02 54.82
N ILE A 1076 -34.40 49.81 55.46
CA ILE A 1076 -35.78 49.41 55.75
C ILE A 1076 -36.61 49.25 54.47
N ILE A 1077 -36.61 50.25 53.58
CA ILE A 1077 -37.33 50.16 52.29
C ILE A 1077 -36.81 48.99 51.47
N ARG A 1078 -35.48 48.83 51.39
CA ARG A 1078 -34.86 47.76 50.61
C ARG A 1078 -35.28 46.38 51.12
N ASP A 1079 -35.23 46.14 52.42
CA ASP A 1079 -35.57 44.85 53.03
C ASP A 1079 -37.08 44.54 52.88
N LEU A 1080 -37.96 45.51 53.14
CA LEU A 1080 -39.41 45.35 52.93
C LEU A 1080 -39.75 45.05 51.46
N ARG A 1081 -39.05 45.68 50.53
CA ARG A 1081 -39.21 45.45 49.09
C ARG A 1081 -38.68 44.09 48.64
N LEU A 1082 -37.64 43.56 49.30
CA LEU A 1082 -37.17 42.18 49.09
C LEU A 1082 -38.21 41.18 49.58
N ILE A 1083 -38.78 41.37 50.79
CA ILE A 1083 -39.88 40.55 51.31
C ILE A 1083 -41.06 40.55 50.36
N TYR A 1084 -41.49 41.74 49.90
CA TYR A 1084 -42.57 41.86 48.91
C TYR A 1084 -42.30 41.03 47.64
N ARG A 1085 -41.07 41.07 47.14
CA ARG A 1085 -40.68 40.34 45.94
C ARG A 1085 -40.63 38.82 46.15
N GLU A 1086 -40.15 38.37 47.31
CA GLU A 1086 -40.16 36.95 47.70
C GLU A 1086 -41.59 36.43 47.84
N LEU A 1087 -42.50 37.19 48.46
CA LEU A 1087 -43.93 36.86 48.53
C LEU A 1087 -44.59 36.80 47.14
N TRP A 1088 -44.21 37.71 46.23
CA TRP A 1088 -44.70 37.72 44.85
C TRP A 1088 -44.26 36.48 44.07
N PHE A 1089 -42.97 36.10 44.14
CA PHE A 1089 -42.46 34.89 43.50
C PHE A 1089 -43.09 33.62 44.06
N ASN A 1090 -43.42 33.60 45.36
CA ASN A 1090 -44.17 32.54 46.00
C ASN A 1090 -45.69 32.57 45.71
N ARG A 1091 -46.17 33.49 44.88
CA ARG A 1091 -47.58 33.64 44.48
C ARG A 1091 -48.56 33.70 45.66
N VAL A 1092 -48.17 34.38 46.72
CA VAL A 1092 -49.05 34.65 47.87
C VAL A 1092 -50.26 35.49 47.41
N PRO A 1093 -51.45 35.35 48.03
CA PRO A 1093 -52.63 36.10 47.63
C PRO A 1093 -52.39 37.61 47.50
N GLN A 1094 -52.88 38.19 46.40
CA GLN A 1094 -52.68 39.61 46.06
C GLN A 1094 -53.08 40.56 47.19
N LYS A 1095 -54.09 40.19 47.99
CA LYS A 1095 -54.54 40.97 49.16
C LYS A 1095 -53.43 41.24 50.18
N GLU A 1096 -52.57 40.26 50.45
CA GLU A 1096 -51.47 40.43 51.42
C GLU A 1096 -50.32 41.25 50.81
N LEU A 1097 -50.05 41.07 49.52
CA LEU A 1097 -49.09 41.88 48.76
C LEU A 1097 -49.50 43.35 48.73
N ASP A 1098 -50.75 43.64 48.38
CA ASP A 1098 -51.30 45.00 48.33
C ASP A 1098 -51.28 45.64 49.73
N ARG A 1099 -51.54 44.86 50.78
CA ARG A 1099 -51.46 45.33 52.16
C ARG A 1099 -50.04 45.79 52.51
N LEU A 1100 -49.02 45.00 52.18
CA LEU A 1100 -47.61 45.34 52.42
C LEU A 1100 -47.17 46.54 51.55
N ASP A 1101 -47.57 46.59 50.28
CA ASP A 1101 -47.19 47.69 49.38
C ASP A 1101 -47.90 49.01 49.72
N GLU A 1102 -49.24 49.01 49.72
CA GLU A 1102 -50.03 50.24 49.82
C GLU A 1102 -50.04 50.85 51.21
N LYS A 1103 -49.98 50.03 52.28
CA LYS A 1103 -50.07 50.52 53.65
C LYS A 1103 -48.72 50.75 54.33
N ILE A 1104 -47.65 50.11 53.85
CA ILE A 1104 -46.33 50.15 54.51
C ILE A 1104 -45.26 50.70 53.58
N CYS A 1105 -44.97 50.03 52.45
CA CYS A 1105 -43.89 50.43 51.56
C CYS A 1105 -44.10 51.81 50.93
N ARG A 1106 -45.25 52.07 50.30
CA ARG A 1106 -45.52 53.35 49.63
C ARG A 1106 -45.59 54.53 50.60
N PRO A 1107 -46.27 54.45 51.75
CA PRO A 1107 -46.27 55.56 52.71
C PRO A 1107 -44.87 55.84 53.28
N LEU A 1108 -44.05 54.82 53.48
CA LEU A 1108 -42.69 54.97 54.00
C LEU A 1108 -41.75 55.57 52.94
N GLU A 1109 -41.91 55.20 51.66
CA GLU A 1109 -41.24 55.87 50.53
C GLU A 1109 -41.66 57.33 50.39
N GLN A 1110 -42.96 57.64 50.56
CA GLN A 1110 -43.47 59.02 50.54
C GLN A 1110 -42.89 59.88 51.67
N LEU A 1111 -42.48 59.31 52.81
CA LEU A 1111 -41.83 60.10 53.85
C LEU A 1111 -40.43 60.55 53.44
N VAL A 1112 -39.71 59.72 52.69
CA VAL A 1112 -38.29 59.88 52.34
C VAL A 1112 -38.08 60.65 51.04
N ARG A 1113 -39.10 60.75 50.17
CA ARG A 1113 -39.03 61.49 48.90
C ARG A 1113 -38.61 62.95 49.11
N ASP A 1114 -37.89 63.49 48.13
CA ASP A 1114 -37.33 64.83 48.21
C ASP A 1114 -38.45 65.89 48.32
N GLY A 1115 -38.36 66.74 49.35
CA GLY A 1115 -39.37 67.78 49.63
C GLY A 1115 -40.58 67.33 50.45
N ASP A 1116 -40.60 66.07 50.92
CA ASP A 1116 -41.62 65.56 51.84
C ASP A 1116 -41.19 65.74 53.32
N GLN A 1117 -41.80 64.99 54.24
CA GLN A 1117 -41.81 65.28 55.68
C GLN A 1117 -40.44 65.23 56.36
N PHE A 1118 -39.55 64.31 55.97
CA PHE A 1118 -38.18 64.28 56.52
C PHE A 1118 -37.41 65.56 56.15
N ASP A 1119 -37.49 66.00 54.89
CA ASP A 1119 -36.79 67.19 54.41
C ASP A 1119 -37.39 68.48 54.99
N LEU A 1120 -38.72 68.59 55.04
CA LEU A 1120 -39.40 69.72 55.68
C LEU A 1120 -39.01 69.85 57.17
N THR A 1121 -38.87 68.71 57.87
CA THR A 1121 -38.41 68.69 59.26
C THR A 1121 -36.96 69.15 59.36
N GLN A 1122 -36.06 68.63 58.51
CA GLN A 1122 -34.66 69.06 58.49
C GLN A 1122 -34.50 70.55 58.17
N GLU A 1123 -35.21 71.06 57.17
CA GLU A 1123 -35.15 72.46 56.75
C GLU A 1123 -35.68 73.38 57.86
N SER A 1124 -36.77 73.01 58.52
CA SER A 1124 -37.31 73.79 59.64
C SER A 1124 -36.37 73.84 60.86
N ILE A 1125 -35.67 72.75 61.18
CA ILE A 1125 -34.66 72.70 62.24
C ILE A 1125 -33.41 73.49 61.82
N ALA A 1126 -32.99 73.41 60.56
CA ALA A 1126 -31.85 74.15 60.03
C ALA A 1126 -32.09 75.67 60.07
N LEU A 1127 -33.28 76.12 59.65
CA LEU A 1127 -33.68 77.52 59.72
C LEU A 1127 -33.71 78.03 61.16
N LEU A 1128 -34.17 77.20 62.11
CA LEU A 1128 -34.13 77.51 63.53
C LEU A 1128 -32.69 77.66 64.04
N ALA A 1129 -31.80 76.72 63.70
CA ALA A 1129 -30.39 76.79 64.07
C ALA A 1129 -29.70 78.06 63.53
N GLN A 1130 -29.97 78.40 62.26
CA GLN A 1130 -29.44 79.61 61.62
C GLN A 1130 -29.95 80.88 62.31
N ARG A 1131 -31.23 80.93 62.67
CA ARG A 1131 -31.80 82.07 63.42
C ARG A 1131 -31.19 82.21 64.81
N LEU A 1132 -31.04 81.11 65.56
CA LEU A 1132 -30.37 81.10 66.87
C LEU A 1132 -28.93 81.63 66.79
N ARG A 1133 -28.20 81.30 65.73
CA ARG A 1133 -26.82 81.76 65.52
C ARG A 1133 -26.73 83.25 65.16
N ASN A 1134 -27.64 83.74 64.32
CA ASN A 1134 -27.62 85.11 63.79
C ASN A 1134 -28.28 86.13 64.72
N GLU A 1135 -29.46 85.82 65.26
CA GLU A 1135 -30.30 86.74 66.02
C GLU A 1135 -30.10 86.62 67.54
N ARG A 1136 -29.49 85.51 68.00
CA ARG A 1136 -29.09 85.23 69.38
C ARG A 1136 -30.20 85.51 70.40
N GLN A 1137 -30.07 86.57 71.20
CA GLN A 1137 -31.03 86.94 72.26
C GLN A 1137 -32.41 87.38 71.75
N ARG A 1138 -32.57 87.66 70.44
CA ARG A 1138 -33.84 88.14 69.86
C ARG A 1138 -34.81 87.02 69.47
N VAL A 1139 -34.41 85.76 69.61
CA VAL A 1139 -35.24 84.62 69.25
C VAL A 1139 -36.30 84.38 70.33
N SER A 1140 -37.58 84.48 69.96
CA SER A 1140 -38.71 84.16 70.85
C SER A 1140 -39.07 82.66 70.83
N PRO A 1141 -39.75 82.15 71.87
CA PRO A 1141 -40.24 80.75 71.90
C PRO A 1141 -41.10 80.37 70.68
N ALA A 1142 -41.84 81.32 70.10
CA ALA A 1142 -42.67 81.09 68.91
C ALA A 1142 -41.87 80.66 67.67
N ASN A 1143 -40.58 80.98 67.59
CA ASN A 1143 -39.72 80.58 66.48
C ASN A 1143 -39.40 79.08 66.46
N PHE A 1144 -39.56 78.37 67.60
CA PHE A 1144 -39.37 76.92 67.69
C PHE A 1144 -40.60 76.13 67.19
N ASP A 1145 -41.77 76.77 67.15
CA ASP A 1145 -43.05 76.11 66.82
C ASP A 1145 -43.05 75.42 65.44
N PRO A 1146 -42.50 76.02 64.35
CA PRO A 1146 -42.46 75.35 63.05
C PRO A 1146 -41.68 74.02 63.09
N ALA A 1147 -40.52 73.99 63.75
CA ALA A 1147 -39.70 72.79 63.84
C ALA A 1147 -40.38 71.70 64.69
N VAL A 1148 -41.01 72.10 65.80
CA VAL A 1148 -41.76 71.18 66.67
C VAL A 1148 -43.01 70.62 65.96
N VAL A 1149 -43.71 71.41 65.15
CA VAL A 1149 -44.87 70.95 64.38
C VAL A 1149 -44.45 69.95 63.30
N GLN A 1150 -43.39 70.25 62.53
CA GLN A 1150 -42.94 69.34 61.47
C GLN A 1150 -42.45 68.00 62.02
N ILE A 1151 -41.66 68.00 63.11
CA ILE A 1151 -41.19 66.74 63.71
C ILE A 1151 -42.34 65.93 64.33
N ASN A 1152 -43.37 66.58 64.89
CA ASN A 1152 -44.57 65.90 65.38
C ASN A 1152 -45.35 65.23 64.25
N LEU A 1153 -45.52 65.91 63.12
CA LEU A 1153 -46.21 65.36 61.94
C LEU A 1153 -45.44 64.17 61.34
N LEU A 1154 -44.10 64.25 61.33
CA LEU A 1154 -43.23 63.14 60.94
C LEU A 1154 -43.39 61.93 61.87
N ILE A 1155 -43.32 62.16 63.20
CA ILE A 1155 -43.51 61.12 64.22
C ILE A 1155 -44.89 60.47 64.08
N GLU A 1156 -45.96 61.23 63.90
CA GLU A 1156 -47.33 60.72 63.76
C GLU A 1156 -47.47 59.80 62.53
N ARG A 1157 -46.97 60.25 61.37
CA ARG A 1157 -47.02 59.46 60.14
C ARG A 1157 -46.18 58.20 60.23
N PHE A 1158 -44.98 58.29 60.81
CA PHE A 1158 -44.10 57.14 61.00
C PHE A 1158 -44.68 56.13 62.00
N HIS A 1159 -45.28 56.62 63.09
CA HIS A 1159 -45.98 55.78 64.06
C HIS A 1159 -47.16 55.02 63.44
N LYS A 1160 -47.95 55.67 62.57
CA LYS A 1160 -49.05 55.01 61.84
C LYS A 1160 -48.56 53.83 61.01
N ILE A 1161 -47.40 53.94 60.37
CA ILE A 1161 -46.79 52.86 59.58
C ILE A 1161 -46.34 51.71 60.49
N ILE A 1162 -45.71 52.02 61.63
CA ILE A 1162 -45.32 51.01 62.63
C ILE A 1162 -46.53 50.22 63.14
N GLN A 1163 -47.68 50.88 63.34
CA GLN A 1163 -48.91 50.19 63.75
C GLN A 1163 -49.42 49.22 62.68
N GLU A 1164 -49.29 49.54 61.39
CA GLU A 1164 -49.67 48.63 60.31
C GLU A 1164 -48.72 47.41 60.23
N ILE A 1165 -47.40 47.61 60.43
CA ILE A 1165 -46.42 46.50 60.53
C ILE A 1165 -46.76 45.61 61.72
N LYS A 1166 -47.07 46.20 62.88
CA LYS A 1166 -47.52 45.46 64.06
C LYS A 1166 -48.77 44.62 63.78
N GLY A 1167 -49.73 45.17 63.05
CA GLY A 1167 -50.94 44.45 62.65
C GLY A 1167 -50.71 43.29 61.66
N LEU A 1168 -49.61 43.28 60.90
CA LEU A 1168 -49.20 42.12 60.11
C LEU A 1168 -48.59 41.04 60.98
N ILE A 1169 -47.69 41.42 61.90
CA ILE A 1169 -47.05 40.49 62.83
C ILE A 1169 -48.09 39.82 63.74
N GLU A 1170 -49.07 40.57 64.25
CA GLU A 1170 -50.16 40.00 65.08
C GLU A 1170 -51.03 39.01 64.29
N TYR A 1171 -51.28 39.30 63.01
CA TYR A 1171 -51.99 38.39 62.12
C TYR A 1171 -51.20 37.10 61.88
N ALA A 1172 -49.89 37.20 61.63
CA ALA A 1172 -49.02 36.03 61.47
C ALA A 1172 -48.86 35.22 62.76
N LYS A 1173 -48.74 35.88 63.93
CA LYS A 1173 -48.74 35.22 65.24
C LYS A 1173 -50.06 34.50 65.50
N ALA A 1174 -51.20 35.07 65.09
CA ALA A 1174 -52.48 34.38 65.15
C ALA A 1174 -52.51 33.14 64.24
N LEU A 1175 -51.93 33.21 63.03
CA LEU A 1175 -51.77 32.05 62.14
C LEU A 1175 -50.88 30.97 62.77
N GLU A 1176 -49.78 31.35 63.43
CA GLU A 1176 -48.89 30.43 64.13
C GLU A 1176 -49.62 29.71 65.28
N ILE A 1177 -50.35 30.45 66.10
CA ILE A 1177 -51.18 29.87 67.19
C ILE A 1177 -52.23 28.92 66.62
N LEU A 1178 -52.91 29.31 65.53
CA LEU A 1178 -53.91 28.45 64.88
C LEU A 1178 -53.27 27.17 64.34
N ARG A 1179 -52.10 27.25 63.69
CA ARG A 1179 -51.35 26.09 63.20
C ARG A 1179 -50.99 25.14 64.34
N ASP A 1180 -50.49 25.68 65.45
CA ASP A 1180 -50.10 24.87 66.60
C ASP A 1180 -51.31 24.22 67.28
N LEU A 1181 -52.46 24.90 67.29
CA LEU A 1181 -53.75 24.34 67.71
C LEU A 1181 -54.22 23.20 66.81
N ILE A 1182 -54.10 23.35 65.48
CA ILE A 1182 -54.43 22.29 64.52
C ILE A 1182 -53.54 21.07 64.74
N LYS A 1183 -52.22 21.27 64.85
CA LYS A 1183 -51.27 20.18 65.14
C LYS A 1183 -51.55 19.51 66.49
N ALA A 1184 -51.88 20.29 67.52
CA ALA A 1184 -52.25 19.75 68.82
C ALA A 1184 -53.54 18.92 68.73
N GLN A 1185 -54.54 19.38 67.97
CA GLN A 1185 -55.79 18.66 67.74
C GLN A 1185 -55.55 17.35 66.98
N GLU A 1186 -54.72 17.35 65.93
CA GLU A 1186 -54.34 16.15 65.18
C GLU A 1186 -53.63 15.14 66.08
N ARG A 1187 -52.68 15.60 66.89
CA ARG A 1187 -51.96 14.75 67.85
C ARG A 1187 -52.90 14.14 68.90
N ILE A 1188 -53.86 14.92 69.39
CA ILE A 1188 -54.92 14.43 70.29
C ILE A 1188 -55.78 13.38 69.58
N ASN A 1189 -56.18 13.62 68.33
CA ASN A 1189 -56.98 12.68 67.54
C ASN A 1189 -56.21 11.37 67.28
N GLU A 1190 -54.91 11.43 67.01
CA GLU A 1190 -54.07 10.24 66.85
C GLU A 1190 -53.91 9.49 68.17
N LEU A 1191 -53.67 10.17 69.28
CA LEU A 1191 -53.61 9.55 70.60
C LEU A 1191 -54.95 8.93 71.00
N LEU A 1192 -56.07 9.57 70.67
CA LEU A 1192 -57.42 9.03 70.84
C LEU A 1192 -57.62 7.78 69.98
N LYS A 1193 -57.15 7.80 68.72
CA LYS A 1193 -57.21 6.62 67.84
C LYS A 1193 -56.36 5.48 68.37
N GLN A 1194 -55.14 5.75 68.82
CA GLN A 1194 -54.24 4.76 69.41
C GLN A 1194 -54.81 4.20 70.72
N THR A 1195 -55.38 5.03 71.59
CA THR A 1195 -56.04 4.56 72.82
C THR A 1195 -57.31 3.79 72.53
N TYR A 1196 -58.09 4.19 71.53
CA TYR A 1196 -59.26 3.44 71.06
C TYR A 1196 -58.86 2.08 70.47
N GLU A 1197 -57.81 2.02 69.66
CA GLU A 1197 -57.25 0.76 69.16
C GLU A 1197 -56.69 -0.10 70.29
N LYS A 1198 -56.05 0.51 71.30
CA LYS A 1198 -55.54 -0.20 72.48
C LYS A 1198 -56.68 -0.77 73.33
N ARG A 1199 -57.74 0.00 73.61
CA ARG A 1199 -58.95 -0.48 74.30
C ARG A 1199 -59.66 -1.57 73.52
N LYS A 1200 -59.80 -1.39 72.20
CA LYS A 1200 -60.37 -2.42 71.32
C LYS A 1200 -59.54 -3.70 71.37
N ARG A 1201 -58.21 -3.61 71.46
CA ARG A 1201 -57.33 -4.78 71.64
C ARG A 1201 -57.46 -5.40 73.04
N GLU A 1202 -57.63 -4.59 74.09
CA GLU A 1202 -57.84 -5.06 75.47
C GLU A 1202 -59.22 -5.73 75.65
N GLU A 1203 -60.29 -5.23 75.02
CA GLU A 1203 -61.63 -5.85 75.01
C GLU A 1203 -61.71 -7.12 74.15
N LEU A 1204 -60.76 -7.32 73.22
CA LEU A 1204 -60.67 -8.49 72.35
C LEU A 1204 -59.68 -9.57 72.86
N GLN A 1205 -59.05 -9.37 74.02
CA GLN A 1205 -58.26 -10.41 74.70
C GLN A 1205 -59.08 -11.00 75.86
N PRO A 1206 -59.37 -12.32 75.86
CA PRO A 1206 -60.13 -12.97 76.92
C PRO A 1206 -59.35 -13.12 78.24
#